data_AF-A0A7C7R992-F1
#
_entry.id   AF-A0A7C7R992-F1
#
_cell.length_a   1.000
_cell.length_b   1.000
_cell.length_c   1.000
_cell.angle_alpha   90.00
_cell.angle_beta   90.00
_cell.angle_gamma   90.00
#
_symmetry.space_group_name_H-M   'P 1'
#
loop_
_entity.id
_entity.type
_entity.pdbx_description
1 polymer ?
#
loop_
_entity_poly.entity_id
_entity_poly.type
_entity_poly.pdbx_seq_one_letter_code
_entity_poly.pdbx_strand_id
1 'polypeptide(L)'
;MKERIGFYVCHCGSNIAGKVRVEDVRDYIARQPGVVVSRDYLFMCSDPGQELIQKDVKEHNLTRVVVASCSPRMHERTFRQVCQRSGLNPYRGFHMVCIREHCSWVTEDEDEATEKAKDLCRAGIRRVLFHQALDTTVVPVNPNVLVVGGGIAGMQAALDVASAGYKVYMVERQPTIGGHMLQYDKTFPTLDCASCIGTPKMVSVGQHPNIELLTYTEVEEVGGYVGNFKVKLRKKARYVTNKCTGCGDCAQVCPVEMPNEWDEGLRNRKAIYRSFPQAVPITFVIEKKDRAPCVITCPARINVQGYIQLIGQGKYKEAVQLIMERLPLPGVLGRVCPHPCESQCRRSEVDEPLAIRDLKRFASDQVDLEELPLPEIEERPEKVAVIGSGPAGLTVAYYLRLKGYQVTIFEALPVLGGMLRVGIPDYRLPPEILDREINRILQTGIKTRTEQILGTDFTLADLEREGFKAIFLGIGAHRGMRLNIPGEDRFEGVLDAVDFLREVNLGKRELPGRRVVIIGGGNVAIDAARTALRLGCEEVNVVYRRSREEMPAYAEEIEEALAEGVSISYLSAPVGILGEDGKVTGIKCIRTELGPPDATGRRRPLPVEGSEFVIPCDAIIPAVGQQPETKWAANEADLEVGNRGTLTVNPYTMQTAVPHVFAGGDAVTGPGTVIEAVSAGHRAVEAIHRYLNGEDLQLYAQELTAQGPPGQGWREIPQELPKEKRAQTVHRDPKESVSSFEEVNLGISEEEAKQEARRCLNCGVCSECMECLKACKVGAIDHNMEEEKVEVEVGSIIIATGFDLMDPGPMERFGYRKYPNVLTSLEFERLTNATGPTGGAILTRKEDGGFDQPPSSVAILHCVGSRDVNYHEYCSRVCCMYALKYAHLIKDRVGGETAVYNFYIDLRCFGKGYEEFLTRVQTEGVKLIRGKATRVTDRAEDPGEEGKLIVIAEDTLSSKVMRVPVDMVILCPAMEARKDNPEVARVFGLTVGRDGFFLEEHPKLEPVSTATSGIFIAGACQGPKDIPDTVAQAKGAASEATALSSFGKVEISPMTSHIDPDICIGCQVCRELCPYSAIEFDQRRGVSVVNEAMCKGCGSCASHCPSGAATVRHFTDQQVFAEIEGLLALD
;
A
#
# COMPACT_ATOMS: atom_id res chain seq x y z
N MET A 1 -46.50 -32.28 36.02
CA MET A 1 -47.19 -33.24 35.12
C MET A 1 -46.16 -34.21 34.58
N LYS A 2 -46.49 -35.49 34.40
CA LYS A 2 -45.63 -36.45 33.71
C LYS A 2 -45.50 -36.02 32.24
N GLU A 3 -44.28 -35.88 31.74
CA GLU A 3 -44.05 -35.46 30.36
C GLU A 3 -44.55 -36.52 29.36
N ARG A 4 -45.10 -36.06 28.23
CA ARG A 4 -45.81 -36.86 27.22
C ARG A 4 -45.24 -36.57 25.85
N ILE A 5 -44.43 -37.49 25.32
CA ILE A 5 -43.66 -37.29 24.09
C ILE A 5 -44.36 -37.94 22.90
N GLY A 6 -44.53 -37.19 21.81
CA GLY A 6 -44.82 -37.75 20.49
C GLY A 6 -43.55 -37.85 19.66
N PHE A 7 -43.25 -39.05 19.18
CA PHE A 7 -42.10 -39.33 18.33
C PHE A 7 -42.56 -39.57 16.89
N TYR A 8 -41.86 -38.95 15.94
CA TYR A 8 -42.17 -39.07 14.52
C TYR A 8 -40.90 -39.33 13.73
N VAL A 9 -40.85 -40.41 12.97
CA VAL A 9 -39.71 -40.75 12.11
C VAL A 9 -40.08 -40.64 10.63
N CYS A 10 -39.28 -39.91 9.87
CA CYS A 10 -39.54 -39.62 8.46
C CYS A 10 -38.86 -40.66 7.56
N HIS A 11 -39.53 -41.09 6.49
CA HIS A 11 -38.90 -41.93 5.44
C HIS A 11 -38.08 -41.07 4.46
N CYS A 12 -38.53 -39.85 4.20
CA CYS A 12 -37.95 -38.92 3.23
C CYS A 12 -37.84 -39.54 1.82
N GLY A 13 -38.89 -40.26 1.41
CA GLY A 13 -38.85 -41.14 0.24
C GLY A 13 -37.91 -42.31 0.53
N SER A 14 -36.88 -42.49 -0.30
CA SER A 14 -35.81 -43.47 -0.06
C SER A 14 -34.58 -42.88 0.64
N ASN A 15 -34.55 -41.57 0.92
CA ASN A 15 -33.34 -40.95 1.48
C ASN A 15 -33.00 -41.43 2.89
N ILE A 16 -34.01 -41.71 3.72
CA ILE A 16 -33.82 -42.32 5.05
C ILE A 16 -34.20 -43.80 4.97
N ALA A 17 -35.41 -44.11 4.49
CA ALA A 17 -35.93 -45.49 4.47
C ALA A 17 -35.15 -46.46 3.56
N GLY A 18 -34.32 -45.95 2.64
CA GLY A 18 -33.44 -46.79 1.81
C GLY A 18 -32.18 -47.30 2.53
N LYS A 19 -31.91 -46.83 3.75
CA LYS A 19 -30.77 -47.26 4.58
C LYS A 19 -31.13 -47.54 6.03
N VAL A 20 -32.12 -46.85 6.56
CA VAL A 20 -32.60 -47.02 7.94
C VAL A 20 -33.93 -47.75 7.90
N ARG A 21 -34.08 -48.85 8.65
CA ARG A 21 -35.38 -49.50 8.85
C ARG A 21 -36.24 -48.65 9.78
N VAL A 22 -36.97 -47.73 9.17
CA VAL A 22 -37.73 -46.69 9.87
C VAL A 22 -38.78 -47.28 10.83
N GLU A 23 -39.41 -48.39 10.46
CA GLU A 23 -40.37 -49.10 11.32
C GLU A 23 -39.71 -49.66 12.59
N ASP A 24 -38.49 -50.21 12.48
CA ASP A 24 -37.73 -50.69 13.63
C ASP A 24 -37.38 -49.54 14.58
N VAL A 25 -37.00 -48.38 14.05
CA VAL A 25 -36.72 -47.18 14.85
C VAL A 25 -37.99 -46.71 15.56
N ARG A 26 -39.13 -46.64 14.86
CA ARG A 26 -40.43 -46.29 15.44
C ARG A 26 -40.78 -47.22 16.61
N ASP A 27 -40.69 -48.52 16.38
CA ASP A 27 -41.10 -49.55 17.36
C ASP A 27 -40.14 -49.61 18.56
N TYR A 28 -38.86 -49.37 18.33
CA TYR A 28 -37.86 -49.23 19.38
C TYR A 28 -38.15 -48.02 20.27
N ILE A 29 -38.37 -46.84 19.67
CA ILE A 29 -38.62 -45.60 20.41
C ILE A 29 -39.98 -45.61 21.11
N ALA A 30 -40.98 -46.33 20.58
CA ALA A 30 -42.28 -46.50 21.23
C ALA A 30 -42.20 -47.10 22.65
N ARG A 31 -41.12 -47.84 22.96
CA ARG A 31 -40.89 -48.47 24.27
C ARG A 31 -40.15 -47.56 25.26
N GLN A 32 -39.67 -46.40 24.82
CA GLN A 32 -38.87 -45.50 25.66
C GLN A 32 -39.74 -44.76 26.69
N PRO A 33 -39.22 -44.48 27.90
CA PRO A 33 -39.99 -43.80 28.94
C PRO A 33 -40.51 -42.43 28.49
N GLY A 34 -41.81 -42.21 28.69
CA GLY A 34 -42.46 -40.92 28.37
C GLY A 34 -43.00 -40.79 26.94
N VAL A 35 -42.67 -41.73 26.04
CA VAL A 35 -43.25 -41.79 24.68
C VAL A 35 -44.68 -42.32 24.75
N VAL A 36 -45.64 -41.55 24.23
CA VAL A 36 -47.07 -41.90 24.24
C VAL A 36 -47.63 -42.15 22.85
N VAL A 37 -46.99 -41.62 21.82
CA VAL A 37 -47.28 -41.91 20.43
C VAL A 37 -45.96 -41.95 19.66
N SER A 38 -45.80 -42.96 18.80
CA SER A 38 -44.64 -43.14 17.93
C SER A 38 -45.16 -43.50 16.55
N ARG A 39 -44.85 -42.70 15.54
CA ARG A 39 -45.33 -42.89 14.17
C ARG A 39 -44.22 -42.71 13.16
N ASP A 40 -44.37 -43.36 12.02
CA ASP A 40 -43.59 -43.11 10.83
C ASP A 40 -44.48 -42.55 9.71
N TYR A 41 -43.90 -41.73 8.84
CA TYR A 41 -44.60 -41.22 7.67
C TYR A 41 -43.63 -40.90 6.54
N LEU A 42 -44.12 -40.93 5.30
CA LEU A 42 -43.30 -40.75 4.11
C LEU A 42 -42.53 -39.42 4.12
N PHE A 43 -43.24 -38.31 4.37
CA PHE A 43 -42.68 -36.97 4.38
C PHE A 43 -43.22 -36.16 5.55
N MET A 44 -42.54 -36.19 6.70
CA MET A 44 -43.00 -35.48 7.90
C MET A 44 -43.14 -33.97 7.70
N CYS A 45 -42.35 -33.36 6.82
CA CYS A 45 -42.42 -31.92 6.53
C CYS A 45 -43.59 -31.52 5.59
N SER A 46 -44.25 -32.48 4.94
CA SER A 46 -45.42 -32.22 4.08
C SER A 46 -46.65 -31.86 4.92
N ASP A 47 -47.66 -31.22 4.31
CA ASP A 47 -48.89 -30.83 5.02
C ASP A 47 -49.54 -31.99 5.78
N PRO A 48 -49.72 -33.21 5.21
CA PRO A 48 -50.25 -34.34 5.97
C PRO A 48 -49.38 -34.76 7.16
N GLY A 49 -48.05 -34.69 7.02
CA GLY A 49 -47.12 -34.99 8.10
C GLY A 49 -47.20 -33.95 9.24
N GLN A 50 -47.36 -32.68 8.88
CA GLN A 50 -47.55 -31.61 9.84
C GLN A 50 -48.92 -31.71 10.55
N GLU A 51 -50.00 -32.00 9.81
CA GLU A 51 -51.33 -32.22 10.36
C GLU A 51 -51.39 -33.42 11.32
N LEU A 52 -50.65 -34.49 11.01
CA LEU A 52 -50.52 -35.65 11.88
C LEU A 52 -49.98 -35.26 13.26
N ILE A 53 -48.90 -34.47 13.30
CA ILE A 53 -48.34 -33.95 14.56
C ILE A 53 -49.39 -33.09 15.28
N GLN A 54 -50.04 -32.15 14.59
CA GLN A 54 -51.03 -31.25 15.21
C GLN A 54 -52.21 -32.01 15.82
N LYS A 55 -52.68 -33.04 15.13
CA LYS A 55 -53.78 -33.90 15.59
C LYS A 55 -53.38 -34.66 16.83
N ASP A 56 -52.24 -35.36 16.79
CA ASP A 56 -51.75 -36.15 17.92
C ASP A 56 -51.44 -35.28 19.15
N VAL A 57 -50.91 -34.07 18.97
CA VAL A 57 -50.67 -33.13 20.08
C VAL A 57 -51.95 -32.87 20.87
N LYS A 58 -53.08 -32.69 20.18
CA LYS A 58 -54.40 -32.48 20.81
C LYS A 58 -54.99 -33.77 21.35
N GLU A 59 -55.00 -34.84 20.56
CA GLU A 59 -55.65 -36.12 20.94
C GLU A 59 -54.95 -36.81 22.11
N HIS A 60 -53.61 -36.77 22.13
CA HIS A 60 -52.81 -37.44 23.15
C HIS A 60 -52.31 -36.50 24.25
N ASN A 61 -52.70 -35.23 24.23
CA ASN A 61 -52.24 -34.18 25.15
C ASN A 61 -50.70 -34.19 25.27
N LEU A 62 -50.01 -34.15 24.13
CA LEU A 62 -48.55 -34.19 24.11
C LEU A 62 -47.99 -32.93 24.74
N THR A 63 -46.88 -33.06 25.45
CA THR A 63 -46.13 -31.93 26.02
C THR A 63 -44.78 -31.73 25.34
N ARG A 64 -44.32 -32.72 24.56
CA ARG A 64 -43.08 -32.72 23.78
C ARG A 64 -43.28 -33.45 22.45
N VAL A 65 -42.55 -33.03 21.43
CA VAL A 65 -42.52 -33.61 20.09
C VAL A 65 -41.07 -33.80 19.68
N VAL A 66 -40.74 -35.00 19.20
CA VAL A 66 -39.43 -35.31 18.62
C VAL A 66 -39.62 -35.78 17.20
N VAL A 67 -38.93 -35.13 16.25
CA VAL A 67 -38.98 -35.53 14.83
C VAL A 67 -37.59 -36.00 14.39
N ALA A 68 -37.49 -37.28 14.05
CA ALA A 68 -36.31 -37.89 13.47
C ALA A 68 -36.39 -37.83 11.93
N SER A 69 -35.62 -36.94 11.32
CA SER A 69 -35.68 -36.70 9.88
C SER A 69 -34.37 -36.14 9.32
N CYS A 70 -34.43 -35.01 8.62
CA CYS A 70 -33.30 -34.28 8.05
C CYS A 70 -32.60 -33.37 9.08
N SER A 71 -31.65 -32.58 8.62
CA SER A 71 -30.95 -31.59 9.43
C SER A 71 -31.88 -30.54 10.06
N PRO A 72 -31.67 -30.17 11.33
CA PRO A 72 -32.37 -29.04 11.95
C PRO A 72 -32.16 -27.72 11.21
N ARG A 73 -31.05 -27.57 10.47
CA ARG A 73 -30.82 -26.39 9.62
C ARG A 73 -31.87 -26.21 8.52
N MET A 74 -32.57 -27.29 8.13
CA MET A 74 -33.57 -27.26 7.06
C MET A 74 -35.00 -27.10 7.59
N HIS A 75 -35.42 -27.91 8.56
CA HIS A 75 -36.83 -28.01 8.95
C HIS A 75 -37.12 -27.79 10.45
N GLU A 76 -36.14 -27.39 11.26
CA GLU A 76 -36.40 -27.07 12.68
C GLU A 76 -37.46 -25.96 12.80
N ARG A 77 -37.34 -24.88 12.02
CA ARG A 77 -38.33 -23.78 12.01
C ARG A 77 -39.72 -24.27 11.60
N THR A 78 -39.80 -25.13 10.59
CA THR A 78 -41.06 -25.72 10.11
C THR A 78 -41.77 -26.46 11.26
N PHE A 79 -41.06 -27.36 11.95
CA PHE A 79 -41.68 -28.14 13.02
C PHE A 79 -41.90 -27.34 14.31
N ARG A 80 -41.06 -26.34 14.62
CA ARG A 80 -41.35 -25.38 15.68
C ARG A 80 -42.66 -24.64 15.45
N GLN A 81 -42.93 -24.20 14.22
CA GLN A 81 -44.21 -23.57 13.86
C GLN A 81 -45.39 -24.54 13.95
N VAL A 82 -45.21 -25.82 13.62
CA VAL A 82 -46.22 -26.86 13.83
C VAL A 82 -46.57 -27.00 15.32
N CYS A 83 -45.56 -27.11 16.18
CA CYS A 83 -45.74 -27.17 17.62
C CYS A 83 -46.44 -25.91 18.16
N GLN A 84 -46.02 -24.73 17.71
CA GLN A 84 -46.63 -23.45 18.10
C GLN A 84 -48.11 -23.36 17.69
N ARG A 85 -48.46 -23.71 16.45
CA ARG A 85 -49.86 -23.78 15.97
C ARG A 85 -50.70 -24.81 16.73
N SER A 86 -50.06 -25.81 17.33
CA SER A 86 -50.70 -26.83 18.16
C SER A 86 -50.86 -26.43 19.63
N GLY A 87 -50.35 -25.26 20.03
CA GLY A 87 -50.39 -24.78 21.42
C GLY A 87 -49.19 -25.19 22.28
N LEU A 88 -48.13 -25.74 21.69
CA LEU A 88 -46.87 -26.03 22.39
C LEU A 88 -45.87 -24.89 22.23
N ASN A 89 -45.11 -24.60 23.30
CA ASN A 89 -43.98 -23.68 23.18
C ASN A 89 -42.93 -24.28 22.22
N PRO A 90 -42.42 -23.53 21.22
CA PRO A 90 -41.57 -24.07 20.16
C PRO A 90 -40.18 -24.53 20.62
N TYR A 91 -39.70 -24.08 21.78
CA TYR A 91 -38.40 -24.49 22.33
C TYR A 91 -38.55 -25.56 23.40
N ARG A 92 -39.57 -25.48 24.25
CA ARG A 92 -39.88 -26.54 25.21
C ARG A 92 -40.39 -27.79 24.52
N GLY A 93 -41.36 -27.60 23.63
CA GLY A 93 -42.21 -28.64 23.09
C GLY A 93 -41.60 -29.40 21.92
N PHE A 94 -40.42 -29.04 21.42
CA PHE A 94 -39.87 -29.61 20.20
C PHE A 94 -38.37 -29.92 20.31
N HIS A 95 -37.96 -31.03 19.70
CA HIS A 95 -36.57 -31.36 19.40
C HIS A 95 -36.48 -32.13 18.08
N MET A 96 -35.39 -31.95 17.34
CA MET A 96 -35.19 -32.57 16.03
C MET A 96 -33.95 -33.44 16.04
N VAL A 97 -34.06 -34.65 15.49
CA VAL A 97 -32.95 -35.60 15.37
C VAL A 97 -32.62 -35.79 13.89
N CYS A 98 -31.37 -35.54 13.53
CA CYS A 98 -30.90 -35.70 12.16
C CYS A 98 -30.48 -37.15 11.91
N ILE A 99 -31.31 -37.92 11.21
CA ILE A 99 -31.02 -39.31 10.80
C ILE A 99 -30.82 -39.44 9.28
N ARG A 100 -30.80 -38.31 8.54
CA ARG A 100 -30.48 -38.29 7.11
C ARG A 100 -29.02 -37.92 6.87
N GLU A 101 -28.68 -36.64 6.99
CA GLU A 101 -27.33 -36.13 6.74
C GLU A 101 -26.28 -36.75 7.69
N HIS A 102 -26.66 -37.05 8.94
CA HIS A 102 -25.74 -37.61 9.95
C HIS A 102 -25.82 -39.14 10.08
N CYS A 103 -26.70 -39.81 9.33
CA CYS A 103 -26.88 -41.26 9.43
C CYS A 103 -27.10 -41.89 8.05
N SER A 104 -28.31 -41.86 7.48
CA SER A 104 -28.63 -42.62 6.27
C SER A 104 -27.77 -42.30 5.05
N TRP A 105 -27.31 -41.06 4.88
CA TRP A 105 -26.49 -40.66 3.73
C TRP A 105 -24.99 -40.97 3.87
N VAL A 106 -24.52 -41.23 5.09
CA VAL A 106 -23.08 -41.35 5.39
C VAL A 106 -22.70 -42.70 5.97
N THR A 107 -23.67 -43.55 6.28
CA THR A 107 -23.47 -44.91 6.76
C THR A 107 -23.87 -45.89 5.66
N GLU A 108 -22.92 -46.69 5.19
CA GLU A 108 -23.13 -47.60 4.07
C GLU A 108 -23.97 -48.83 4.44
N ASP A 109 -23.72 -49.39 5.63
CA ASP A 109 -24.41 -50.57 6.16
C ASP A 109 -25.78 -50.23 6.78
N GLU A 110 -26.80 -51.02 6.44
CA GLU A 110 -28.18 -50.75 6.85
C GLU A 110 -28.46 -51.10 8.32
N ASP A 111 -27.78 -52.12 8.87
CA ASP A 111 -27.91 -52.51 10.27
C ASP A 111 -27.26 -51.44 11.15
N GLU A 112 -26.03 -51.04 10.82
CA GLU A 112 -25.32 -49.95 11.50
C GLU A 112 -26.09 -48.63 11.41
N ALA A 113 -26.64 -48.29 10.24
CA ALA A 113 -27.45 -47.09 10.08
C ALA A 113 -28.73 -47.14 10.93
N THR A 114 -29.37 -48.30 11.03
CA THR A 114 -30.59 -48.47 11.83
C THR A 114 -30.30 -48.37 13.33
N GLU A 115 -29.24 -49.01 13.82
CA GLU A 115 -28.83 -48.91 15.23
C GLU A 115 -28.39 -47.49 15.59
N LYS A 116 -27.57 -46.85 14.73
CA LYS A 116 -27.20 -45.46 14.89
C LYS A 116 -28.42 -44.53 14.94
N ALA A 117 -29.42 -44.77 14.08
CA ALA A 117 -30.66 -43.99 14.11
C ALA A 117 -31.44 -44.18 15.42
N LYS A 118 -31.51 -45.41 15.96
CA LYS A 118 -32.13 -45.67 17.28
C LYS A 118 -31.42 -44.91 18.40
N ASP A 119 -30.09 -44.96 18.42
CA ASP A 119 -29.28 -44.26 19.44
C ASP A 119 -29.48 -42.75 19.38
N LEU A 120 -29.39 -42.16 18.18
CA LEU A 120 -29.63 -40.73 17.98
C LEU A 120 -31.05 -40.32 18.42
N CYS A 121 -32.05 -41.15 18.12
CA CYS A 121 -33.44 -40.89 18.51
C CYS A 121 -33.61 -40.99 20.04
N ARG A 122 -33.01 -41.98 20.69
CA ARG A 122 -33.02 -42.14 22.14
C ARG A 122 -32.35 -40.96 22.85
N ALA A 123 -31.22 -40.48 22.32
CA ALA A 123 -30.57 -39.27 22.78
C ALA A 123 -31.50 -38.05 22.72
N GLY A 124 -32.18 -37.85 21.59
CA GLY A 124 -33.17 -36.78 21.42
C GLY A 124 -34.36 -36.89 22.38
N ILE A 125 -34.86 -38.10 22.63
CA ILE A 125 -35.93 -38.36 23.61
C ILE A 125 -35.48 -38.00 25.04
N ARG A 126 -34.24 -38.31 25.44
CA ARG A 126 -33.75 -37.93 26.76
C ARG A 126 -33.53 -36.43 26.88
N ARG A 127 -32.97 -35.79 25.86
CA ARG A 127 -32.70 -34.35 25.85
C ARG A 127 -33.98 -33.51 25.94
N VAL A 128 -35.01 -33.86 25.17
CA VAL A 128 -36.24 -33.04 25.06
C VAL A 128 -37.00 -32.91 26.39
N LEU A 129 -36.81 -33.85 27.32
CA LEU A 129 -37.40 -33.80 28.67
C LEU A 129 -36.94 -32.56 29.45
N PHE A 130 -35.69 -32.16 29.26
CA PHE A 130 -35.07 -31.03 29.95
C PHE A 130 -35.18 -29.71 29.18
N HIS A 131 -35.83 -29.71 28.02
CA HIS A 131 -36.12 -28.47 27.31
C HIS A 131 -37.03 -27.56 28.16
N GLN A 132 -36.70 -26.28 28.17
CA GLN A 132 -37.42 -25.23 28.89
C GLN A 132 -38.22 -24.36 27.93
N ALA A 133 -39.26 -23.71 28.44
CA ALA A 133 -40.03 -22.74 27.64
C ALA A 133 -39.17 -21.49 27.44
N LEU A 134 -38.99 -21.12 26.17
CA LEU A 134 -38.29 -19.91 25.79
C LEU A 134 -39.22 -19.08 24.90
N ASP A 135 -39.21 -17.77 25.11
CA ASP A 135 -40.02 -16.81 24.36
C ASP A 135 -39.10 -15.99 23.46
N THR A 136 -39.47 -15.85 22.18
CA THR A 136 -38.73 -15.01 21.24
C THR A 136 -38.86 -13.55 21.64
N THR A 137 -37.75 -12.82 21.60
CA THR A 137 -37.76 -11.37 21.79
C THR A 137 -37.95 -10.70 20.43
N VAL A 138 -38.82 -9.70 20.36
CA VAL A 138 -39.05 -8.92 19.15
C VAL A 138 -38.29 -7.60 19.29
N VAL A 139 -37.48 -7.28 18.29
CA VAL A 139 -36.73 -6.01 18.22
C VAL A 139 -37.18 -5.21 17.00
N PRO A 140 -37.16 -3.86 17.07
CA PRO A 140 -37.41 -3.03 15.89
C PRO A 140 -36.30 -3.20 14.85
N VAL A 141 -36.63 -2.96 13.58
CA VAL A 141 -35.70 -2.98 12.46
C VAL A 141 -35.47 -1.57 11.97
N ASN A 142 -34.20 -1.17 11.86
CA ASN A 142 -33.78 0.00 11.11
C ASN A 142 -34.06 -0.23 9.61
N PRO A 143 -34.85 0.63 8.94
CA PRO A 143 -35.26 0.42 7.56
C PRO A 143 -34.15 0.65 6.52
N ASN A 144 -32.98 1.16 6.93
CA ASN A 144 -31.88 1.43 6.01
C ASN A 144 -31.15 0.14 5.63
N VAL A 145 -30.61 0.10 4.40
CA VAL A 145 -29.86 -1.05 3.87
C VAL A 145 -28.45 -0.62 3.47
N LEU A 146 -27.45 -1.44 3.79
CA LEU A 146 -26.09 -1.29 3.27
C LEU A 146 -25.88 -2.23 2.09
N VAL A 147 -25.37 -1.72 0.97
CA VAL A 147 -24.93 -2.52 -0.18
C VAL A 147 -23.42 -2.38 -0.32
N VAL A 148 -22.70 -3.50 -0.29
CA VAL A 148 -21.23 -3.55 -0.33
C VAL A 148 -20.76 -4.11 -1.67
N GLY A 149 -20.19 -3.24 -2.51
CA GLY A 149 -19.75 -3.53 -3.86
C GLY A 149 -20.65 -2.89 -4.91
N GLY A 150 -20.02 -2.18 -5.85
CA GLY A 150 -20.63 -1.37 -6.89
C GLY A 150 -20.64 -1.99 -8.27
N GLY A 151 -20.51 -3.31 -8.36
CA GLY A 151 -20.78 -4.05 -9.60
C GLY A 151 -22.27 -4.06 -9.98
N ILE A 152 -22.59 -4.75 -11.07
CA ILE A 152 -23.99 -4.86 -11.55
C ILE A 152 -24.96 -5.43 -10.50
N ALA A 153 -24.49 -6.37 -9.66
CA ALA A 153 -25.28 -6.91 -8.56
C ALA A 153 -25.65 -5.83 -7.54
N GLY A 154 -24.66 -5.12 -7.01
CA GLY A 154 -24.89 -4.08 -6.00
C GLY A 154 -25.67 -2.90 -6.55
N MET A 155 -25.37 -2.44 -7.77
CA MET A 155 -26.16 -1.39 -8.42
C MET A 155 -27.63 -1.79 -8.57
N GLN A 156 -27.91 -3.03 -8.99
CA GLN A 156 -29.29 -3.50 -9.11
C GLN A 156 -29.98 -3.58 -7.74
N ALA A 157 -29.31 -4.17 -6.75
CA ALA A 157 -29.87 -4.31 -5.41
C ALA A 157 -30.18 -2.94 -4.78
N ALA A 158 -29.24 -1.99 -4.88
CA ALA A 158 -29.41 -0.63 -4.39
C ALA A 158 -30.59 0.08 -5.07
N LEU A 159 -30.71 -0.01 -6.39
CA LEU A 159 -31.82 0.61 -7.13
C LEU A 159 -33.18 0.02 -6.72
N ASP A 160 -33.28 -1.30 -6.55
CA ASP A 160 -34.55 -1.94 -6.21
C ASP A 160 -34.98 -1.61 -4.77
N VAL A 161 -34.06 -1.64 -3.80
CA VAL A 161 -34.33 -1.22 -2.41
C VAL A 161 -34.70 0.25 -2.35
N ALA A 162 -33.98 1.10 -3.05
CA ALA A 162 -34.20 2.54 -3.06
C ALA A 162 -35.53 2.93 -3.74
N SER A 163 -35.90 2.22 -4.81
CA SER A 163 -37.19 2.37 -5.51
C SER A 163 -38.36 1.87 -4.66
N ALA A 164 -38.12 0.93 -3.73
CA ALA A 164 -39.10 0.53 -2.73
C ALA A 164 -39.27 1.55 -1.59
N GLY A 165 -38.50 2.66 -1.60
CA GLY A 165 -38.64 3.79 -0.68
C GLY A 165 -37.69 3.77 0.51
N TYR A 166 -36.74 2.83 0.56
CA TYR A 166 -35.80 2.68 1.68
C TYR A 166 -34.46 3.36 1.39
N LYS A 167 -33.81 3.91 2.43
CA LYS A 167 -32.49 4.51 2.29
C LYS A 167 -31.44 3.41 2.09
N VAL A 168 -30.54 3.61 1.13
CA VAL A 168 -29.43 2.71 0.84
C VAL A 168 -28.11 3.46 1.03
N TYR A 169 -27.21 2.89 1.82
CA TYR A 169 -25.79 3.26 1.79
C TYR A 169 -25.09 2.30 0.83
N MET A 170 -24.45 2.81 -0.21
CA MET A 170 -23.77 1.98 -1.20
C MET A 170 -22.27 2.23 -1.14
N VAL A 171 -21.52 1.23 -0.68
CA VAL A 171 -20.07 1.32 -0.47
C VAL A 171 -19.33 0.65 -1.62
N GLU A 172 -18.40 1.35 -2.24
CA GLU A 172 -17.54 0.86 -3.31
C GLU A 172 -16.07 1.20 -3.01
N ARG A 173 -15.21 0.18 -3.02
CA ARG A 173 -13.78 0.31 -2.71
C ARG A 173 -13.03 1.14 -3.75
N GLN A 174 -13.43 1.03 -5.02
CA GLN A 174 -12.84 1.71 -6.14
C GLN A 174 -13.35 3.16 -6.22
N PRO A 175 -12.65 4.04 -6.95
CA PRO A 175 -13.11 5.41 -7.16
C PRO A 175 -14.43 5.53 -7.93
N THR A 176 -14.91 4.44 -8.54
CA THR A 176 -16.11 4.37 -9.38
C THR A 176 -16.88 3.08 -9.14
N ILE A 177 -18.18 3.12 -9.37
CA ILE A 177 -19.02 1.92 -9.55
C ILE A 177 -18.91 1.38 -10.99
N GLY A 178 -19.46 0.19 -11.24
CA GLY A 178 -19.51 -0.50 -12.53
C GLY A 178 -19.05 -1.96 -12.42
N GLY A 179 -17.91 -2.19 -11.77
CA GLY A 179 -17.26 -3.51 -11.71
C GLY A 179 -16.88 -4.05 -13.10
N HIS A 180 -16.57 -5.35 -13.18
CA HIS A 180 -16.10 -5.99 -14.42
C HIS A 180 -17.04 -5.84 -15.61
N MET A 181 -18.36 -5.75 -15.39
CA MET A 181 -19.32 -5.58 -16.47
C MET A 181 -19.01 -4.35 -17.32
N LEU A 182 -18.54 -3.25 -16.72
CA LEU A 182 -18.23 -2.02 -17.43
C LEU A 182 -16.82 -2.04 -18.08
N GLN A 183 -15.99 -3.03 -17.75
CA GLN A 183 -14.77 -3.31 -18.51
C GLN A 183 -15.07 -4.05 -19.83
N TYR A 184 -16.19 -4.76 -19.93
CA TYR A 184 -16.57 -5.49 -21.14
C TYR A 184 -16.98 -4.56 -22.28
N ASP A 185 -16.78 -5.01 -23.51
CA ASP A 185 -17.29 -4.29 -24.68
C ASP A 185 -18.78 -4.62 -24.93
N LYS A 186 -19.05 -5.91 -25.17
CA LYS A 186 -20.38 -6.47 -25.42
C LYS A 186 -20.75 -7.53 -24.39
N THR A 187 -22.04 -7.79 -24.23
CA THR A 187 -22.57 -8.87 -23.39
C THR A 187 -23.26 -9.95 -24.22
N PHE A 188 -22.94 -11.22 -23.97
CA PHE A 188 -23.65 -12.34 -24.59
C PHE A 188 -25.03 -12.54 -23.94
N PRO A 189 -26.00 -13.19 -24.63
CA PRO A 189 -25.95 -13.64 -26.03
C PRO A 189 -26.39 -12.55 -27.01
N THR A 190 -26.91 -11.43 -26.51
CA THR A 190 -27.54 -10.38 -27.33
C THR A 190 -26.55 -9.50 -28.09
N LEU A 191 -25.29 -9.47 -27.65
CA LEU A 191 -24.23 -8.58 -28.15
C LEU A 191 -24.53 -7.10 -27.93
N ASP A 192 -25.37 -6.80 -26.94
CA ASP A 192 -25.57 -5.43 -26.46
C ASP A 192 -24.27 -4.86 -25.93
N CYS A 193 -24.07 -3.55 -26.12
CA CYS A 193 -22.93 -2.87 -25.51
C CYS A 193 -23.11 -2.83 -23.99
N ALA A 194 -22.10 -3.31 -23.25
CA ALA A 194 -22.15 -3.38 -21.80
C ALA A 194 -22.30 -1.98 -21.17
N SER A 195 -21.67 -0.97 -21.77
CA SER A 195 -21.82 0.43 -21.36
C SER A 195 -23.22 0.99 -21.62
N CYS A 196 -23.89 0.58 -22.70
CA CYS A 196 -25.26 1.04 -23.02
C CYS A 196 -26.28 0.59 -21.97
N ILE A 197 -26.06 -0.57 -21.33
CA ILE A 197 -26.94 -1.09 -20.27
C ILE A 197 -26.45 -0.75 -18.87
N GLY A 198 -25.12 -0.67 -18.66
CA GLY A 198 -24.50 -0.41 -17.37
C GLY A 198 -24.50 1.06 -16.98
N THR A 199 -24.12 1.96 -17.89
CA THR A 199 -23.99 3.40 -17.60
C THR A 199 -25.31 4.04 -17.14
N PRO A 200 -26.48 3.75 -17.74
CA PRO A 200 -27.75 4.27 -17.22
C PRO A 200 -28.04 3.85 -15.78
N LYS A 201 -27.66 2.63 -15.38
CA LYS A 201 -27.78 2.17 -13.99
C LYS A 201 -26.81 2.90 -13.08
N MET A 202 -25.56 3.12 -13.51
CA MET A 202 -24.58 3.90 -12.74
C MET A 202 -25.09 5.33 -12.48
N VAL A 203 -25.60 6.00 -13.51
CA VAL A 203 -26.18 7.35 -13.40
C VAL A 203 -27.39 7.33 -12.48
N SER A 204 -28.27 6.34 -12.63
CA SER A 204 -29.44 6.18 -11.75
C SER A 204 -29.02 6.05 -10.30
N VAL A 205 -28.03 5.20 -10.00
CA VAL A 205 -27.47 5.05 -8.64
C VAL A 205 -26.90 6.37 -8.11
N GLY A 206 -26.09 7.06 -8.92
CA GLY A 206 -25.44 8.31 -8.50
C GLY A 206 -26.38 9.50 -8.32
N GLN A 207 -27.61 9.45 -8.87
CA GLN A 207 -28.60 10.53 -8.80
C GLN A 207 -29.82 10.19 -7.94
N HIS A 208 -29.95 8.94 -7.47
CA HIS A 208 -31.14 8.52 -6.74
C HIS A 208 -31.19 9.16 -5.34
N PRO A 209 -32.29 9.82 -4.93
CA PRO A 209 -32.36 10.55 -3.66
C PRO A 209 -32.23 9.66 -2.42
N ASN A 210 -32.65 8.39 -2.53
CA ASN A 210 -32.53 7.42 -1.43
C ASN A 210 -31.20 6.63 -1.43
N ILE A 211 -30.28 6.88 -2.38
CA ILE A 211 -28.99 6.18 -2.41
C ILE A 211 -27.87 7.15 -2.02
N GLU A 212 -27.20 6.86 -0.93
CA GLU A 212 -25.97 7.52 -0.52
C GLU A 212 -24.77 6.72 -1.07
N LEU A 213 -24.21 7.21 -2.18
CA LEU A 213 -23.10 6.56 -2.86
C LEU A 213 -21.74 6.95 -2.24
N LEU A 214 -21.12 6.00 -1.54
CA LEU A 214 -19.82 6.12 -0.88
C LEU A 214 -18.76 5.34 -1.67
N THR A 215 -18.23 5.98 -2.71
CA THR A 215 -17.12 5.42 -3.53
C THR A 215 -15.77 5.77 -2.92
N TYR A 216 -14.75 4.97 -3.24
CA TYR A 216 -13.44 5.02 -2.58
C TYR A 216 -13.54 4.83 -1.06
N THR A 217 -14.47 3.97 -0.64
CA THR A 217 -14.82 3.70 0.76
C THR A 217 -14.83 2.20 0.99
N GLU A 218 -14.35 1.75 2.14
CA GLU A 218 -14.32 0.35 2.56
C GLU A 218 -14.99 0.18 3.92
N VAL A 219 -15.53 -1.00 4.18
CA VAL A 219 -16.10 -1.34 5.49
C VAL A 219 -14.98 -1.89 6.37
N GLU A 220 -14.70 -1.25 7.50
CA GLU A 220 -13.67 -1.69 8.46
C GLU A 220 -14.22 -2.66 9.50
N GLU A 221 -15.43 -2.38 10.02
CA GLU A 221 -16.00 -3.10 11.14
C GLU A 221 -17.53 -3.15 11.03
N VAL A 222 -18.11 -4.30 11.35
CA VAL A 222 -19.56 -4.48 11.47
C VAL A 222 -19.87 -5.01 12.86
N GLY A 223 -20.61 -4.22 13.63
CA GLY A 223 -21.17 -4.61 14.92
C GLY A 223 -22.70 -4.72 14.87
N GLY A 224 -23.29 -5.20 15.95
CA GLY A 224 -24.74 -5.30 16.10
C GLY A 224 -25.33 -6.62 15.59
N TYR A 225 -26.60 -6.61 15.20
CA TYR A 225 -27.38 -7.80 14.85
C TYR A 225 -28.45 -7.47 13.81
N VAL A 226 -29.15 -8.50 13.31
CA VAL A 226 -30.25 -8.37 12.34
C VAL A 226 -31.20 -7.25 12.75
N GLY A 227 -31.44 -6.30 11.84
CA GLY A 227 -32.27 -5.12 12.07
C GLY A 227 -31.56 -3.93 12.72
N ASN A 228 -30.37 -4.10 13.32
CA ASN A 228 -29.67 -3.03 14.05
C ASN A 228 -28.14 -3.21 13.97
N PHE A 229 -27.59 -3.13 12.75
CA PHE A 229 -26.15 -3.14 12.52
C PHE A 229 -25.56 -1.73 12.66
N LYS A 230 -24.38 -1.65 13.27
CA LYS A 230 -23.53 -0.46 13.29
C LYS A 230 -22.28 -0.74 12.47
N VAL A 231 -22.09 0.01 11.39
CA VAL A 231 -21.03 -0.24 10.42
C VAL A 231 -20.07 0.94 10.38
N LYS A 232 -18.79 0.68 10.63
CA LYS A 232 -17.72 1.67 10.48
C LYS A 232 -17.14 1.57 9.08
N LEU A 233 -17.10 2.71 8.41
CA LEU A 233 -16.62 2.89 7.06
C LEU A 233 -15.36 3.74 7.09
N ARG A 234 -14.33 3.31 6.35
CA ARG A 234 -13.15 4.11 6.04
C ARG A 234 -13.29 4.67 4.65
N LYS A 235 -13.53 5.98 4.56
CA LYS A 235 -13.56 6.73 3.32
C LYS A 235 -12.17 7.28 3.05
N LYS A 236 -11.52 6.73 2.03
CA LYS A 236 -10.14 7.10 1.67
C LYS A 236 -10.10 8.53 1.12
N ALA A 237 -9.01 9.23 1.39
CA ALA A 237 -8.79 10.57 0.88
C ALA A 237 -8.67 10.54 -0.65
N ARG A 238 -9.60 11.19 -1.35
CA ARG A 238 -9.53 11.32 -2.82
C ARG A 238 -8.50 12.36 -3.26
N TYR A 239 -8.13 13.27 -2.34
CA TYR A 239 -7.38 14.51 -2.61
C TYR A 239 -8.02 15.42 -3.66
N VAL A 240 -9.31 15.18 -3.93
CA VAL A 240 -10.13 15.89 -4.90
C VAL A 240 -11.49 16.06 -4.27
N THR A 241 -11.89 17.32 -4.07
CA THR A 241 -13.16 17.71 -3.46
C THR A 241 -14.32 17.55 -4.45
N ASN A 242 -15.55 17.69 -3.93
CA ASN A 242 -16.78 17.68 -4.73
C ASN A 242 -16.92 18.87 -5.70
N LYS A 243 -16.01 19.86 -5.67
CA LYS A 243 -15.94 20.95 -6.66
C LYS A 243 -15.42 20.48 -8.03
N CYS A 244 -14.91 19.25 -8.12
CA CYS A 244 -14.37 18.70 -9.36
C CYS A 244 -15.42 18.65 -10.49
N THR A 245 -15.05 19.13 -11.66
CA THR A 245 -15.90 19.10 -12.88
C THR A 245 -15.59 17.90 -13.79
N GLY A 246 -14.53 17.14 -13.49
CA GLY A 246 -14.11 16.00 -14.31
C GLY A 246 -13.49 16.36 -15.67
N CYS A 247 -12.94 17.57 -15.85
CA CYS A 247 -12.40 18.03 -17.15
C CYS A 247 -11.14 17.27 -17.62
N GLY A 248 -10.27 16.85 -16.70
CA GLY A 248 -9.07 16.07 -17.00
C GLY A 248 -7.77 16.86 -17.20
N ASP A 249 -7.79 18.19 -17.15
CA ASP A 249 -6.59 19.05 -17.30
C ASP A 249 -5.46 18.65 -16.33
N CYS A 250 -5.83 18.28 -15.10
CA CYS A 250 -4.90 17.84 -14.06
C CYS A 250 -4.16 16.53 -14.40
N ALA A 251 -4.79 15.62 -15.15
CA ALA A 251 -4.14 14.38 -15.59
C ALA A 251 -3.18 14.63 -16.75
N GLN A 252 -3.48 15.60 -17.63
CA GLN A 252 -2.60 15.93 -18.77
C GLN A 252 -1.24 16.45 -18.31
N VAL A 253 -1.20 17.22 -17.21
CA VAL A 253 0.05 17.79 -16.68
C VAL A 253 0.81 16.86 -15.73
N CYS A 254 0.18 15.77 -15.27
CA CYS A 254 0.77 14.84 -14.31
C CYS A 254 1.98 14.11 -14.92
N PRO A 255 3.17 14.19 -14.29
CA PRO A 255 4.36 13.57 -14.85
C PRO A 255 4.47 12.07 -14.60
N VAL A 256 3.78 11.58 -13.59
CA VAL A 256 3.81 10.17 -13.18
C VAL A 256 3.00 9.29 -14.14
N GLU A 257 3.58 8.15 -14.51
CA GLU A 257 2.90 7.06 -15.22
C GLU A 257 2.88 5.78 -14.40
N MET A 258 1.75 5.08 -14.46
CA MET A 258 1.47 3.85 -13.73
C MET A 258 0.68 2.90 -14.64
N PRO A 259 0.86 1.58 -14.56
CA PRO A 259 -0.02 0.63 -15.26
C PRO A 259 -1.48 0.89 -14.89
N ASN A 260 -2.38 0.92 -15.87
CA ASN A 260 -3.80 1.12 -15.63
C ASN A 260 -4.48 -0.21 -15.31
N GLU A 261 -4.94 -0.36 -14.07
CA GLU A 261 -5.61 -1.57 -13.59
C GLU A 261 -6.96 -1.79 -14.28
N TRP A 262 -7.66 -0.73 -14.68
CA TRP A 262 -8.93 -0.85 -15.42
C TRP A 262 -8.73 -1.44 -16.82
N ASP A 263 -7.56 -1.20 -17.42
CA ASP A 263 -7.18 -1.70 -18.73
C ASP A 263 -6.22 -2.89 -18.65
N GLU A 264 -6.18 -3.60 -17.51
CA GLU A 264 -5.36 -4.79 -17.30
C GLU A 264 -3.86 -4.58 -17.61
N GLY A 265 -3.35 -3.37 -17.37
CA GLY A 265 -1.95 -3.02 -17.64
C GLY A 265 -1.59 -2.85 -19.12
N LEU A 266 -2.57 -2.87 -20.04
CA LEU A 266 -2.35 -2.68 -21.48
C LEU A 266 -2.01 -1.22 -21.86
N ARG A 267 -2.27 -0.27 -20.96
CA ARG A 267 -1.83 1.13 -21.07
C ARG A 267 -1.46 1.68 -19.71
N ASN A 268 -0.73 2.79 -19.72
CA ASN A 268 -0.48 3.55 -18.51
C ASN A 268 -1.60 4.56 -18.22
N ARG A 269 -1.87 4.80 -16.94
CA ARG A 269 -2.61 5.94 -16.40
C ARG A 269 -1.67 6.87 -15.64
N LYS A 270 -2.21 8.01 -15.21
CA LYS A 270 -1.52 8.99 -14.37
C LYS A 270 -1.81 8.75 -12.89
N ALA A 271 -1.04 9.38 -11.98
CA ALA A 271 -1.29 9.30 -10.54
C ALA A 271 -2.60 9.97 -10.12
N ILE A 272 -2.94 11.09 -10.75
CA ILE A 272 -4.29 11.66 -10.73
C ILE A 272 -5.08 11.12 -11.92
N TYR A 273 -6.17 10.40 -11.66
CA TYR A 273 -6.90 9.70 -12.72
C TYR A 273 -8.39 9.62 -12.45
N ARG A 274 -9.11 9.27 -13.51
CA ARG A 274 -10.49 8.78 -13.50
C ARG A 274 -10.46 7.39 -14.13
N SER A 275 -11.05 6.38 -13.48
CA SER A 275 -10.89 4.98 -13.88
C SER A 275 -11.25 4.71 -15.34
N PHE A 276 -12.33 5.33 -15.84
CA PHE A 276 -12.72 5.30 -17.24
C PHE A 276 -13.61 6.52 -17.58
N PRO A 277 -13.89 6.82 -18.86
CA PRO A 277 -14.58 8.06 -19.23
C PRO A 277 -15.99 8.24 -18.63
N GLN A 278 -16.75 7.15 -18.49
CA GLN A 278 -18.12 7.13 -17.97
C GLN A 278 -18.19 6.80 -16.47
N ALA A 279 -17.08 6.91 -15.75
CA ALA A 279 -17.02 6.63 -14.31
C ALA A 279 -18.04 7.45 -13.52
N VAL A 280 -18.63 6.84 -12.50
CA VAL A 280 -19.57 7.48 -11.57
C VAL A 280 -19.08 7.27 -10.13
N PRO A 281 -18.88 8.34 -9.36
CA PRO A 281 -19.05 9.76 -9.72
C PRO A 281 -18.05 10.24 -10.79
N ILE A 282 -18.44 11.26 -11.56
CA ILE A 282 -17.57 11.89 -12.58
C ILE A 282 -16.56 12.80 -11.86
N THR A 283 -15.60 12.20 -11.17
CA THR A 283 -14.55 12.89 -10.42
C THR A 283 -13.20 12.20 -10.62
N PHE A 284 -12.13 12.92 -10.33
CA PHE A 284 -10.78 12.36 -10.28
C PHE A 284 -10.43 11.91 -8.86
N VAL A 285 -9.38 11.11 -8.75
CA VAL A 285 -8.71 10.74 -7.51
C VAL A 285 -7.20 10.87 -7.71
N ILE A 286 -6.48 11.30 -6.67
CA ILE A 286 -5.03 11.16 -6.63
C ILE A 286 -4.71 9.92 -5.81
N GLU A 287 -4.01 8.96 -6.39
CA GLU A 287 -3.48 7.87 -5.59
C GLU A 287 -2.16 8.29 -4.95
N LYS A 288 -2.11 8.21 -3.63
CA LYS A 288 -0.90 8.45 -2.83
C LYS A 288 -0.57 7.23 -1.99
N LYS A 289 0.72 6.97 -1.88
CA LYS A 289 1.33 6.06 -0.90
C LYS A 289 2.19 6.89 0.06
N ASP A 290 2.90 6.22 0.96
CA ASP A 290 3.87 6.90 1.81
C ASP A 290 4.93 7.64 0.98
N ARG A 291 5.48 8.72 1.54
CA ARG A 291 6.51 9.52 0.87
C ARG A 291 7.68 8.64 0.46
N ALA A 292 8.21 8.88 -0.73
CA ALA A 292 9.27 8.06 -1.30
C ALA A 292 10.50 8.00 -0.37
N PRO A 293 11.20 6.85 -0.29
CA PRO A 293 12.40 6.68 0.54
C PRO A 293 13.46 7.76 0.31
N CYS A 294 13.68 8.15 -0.95
CA CYS A 294 14.64 9.20 -1.31
C CYS A 294 14.29 10.58 -0.74
N VAL A 295 13.00 10.87 -0.49
CA VAL A 295 12.52 12.09 0.18
C VAL A 295 12.75 11.99 1.69
N ILE A 296 12.45 10.82 2.26
CA ILE A 296 12.62 10.55 3.69
C ILE A 296 14.09 10.62 4.11
N THR A 297 14.98 10.01 3.33
CA THR A 297 16.42 9.92 3.62
C THR A 297 17.17 11.22 3.36
N CYS A 298 16.62 12.11 2.52
CA CYS A 298 17.21 13.43 2.34
C CYS A 298 17.08 14.25 3.64
N PRO A 299 18.17 14.74 4.25
CA PRO A 299 18.09 15.51 5.49
C PRO A 299 17.20 16.77 5.38
N ALA A 300 17.17 17.40 4.19
CA ALA A 300 16.33 18.56 3.90
C ALA A 300 14.91 18.19 3.39
N ARG A 301 14.59 16.90 3.28
CA ARG A 301 13.30 16.36 2.79
C ARG A 301 12.87 16.95 1.44
N ILE A 302 13.83 17.12 0.53
CA ILE A 302 13.58 17.61 -0.84
C ILE A 302 12.66 16.63 -1.56
N ASN A 303 11.72 17.12 -2.38
CA ASN A 303 10.84 16.27 -3.17
C ASN A 303 11.57 15.62 -4.36
N VAL A 304 12.39 14.62 -4.06
CA VAL A 304 13.22 13.89 -5.03
C VAL A 304 12.39 13.23 -6.12
N GLN A 305 11.35 12.48 -5.76
CA GLN A 305 10.51 11.83 -6.77
C GLN A 305 9.86 12.88 -7.69
N GLY A 306 9.40 14.00 -7.12
CA GLY A 306 8.79 15.11 -7.86
C GLY A 306 9.67 15.66 -8.97
N TYR A 307 10.88 16.12 -8.63
CA TYR A 307 11.74 16.76 -9.64
C TYR A 307 12.29 15.75 -10.65
N ILE A 308 12.51 14.48 -10.26
CA ILE A 308 12.92 13.43 -11.21
C ILE A 308 11.83 13.20 -12.25
N GLN A 309 10.56 13.12 -11.84
CA GLN A 309 9.45 12.95 -12.77
C GLN A 309 9.30 14.15 -13.73
N LEU A 310 9.57 15.38 -13.26
CA LEU A 310 9.58 16.58 -14.11
C LEU A 310 10.74 16.57 -15.12
N ILE A 311 11.94 16.15 -14.70
CA ILE A 311 13.10 15.99 -15.61
C ILE A 311 12.79 14.98 -16.71
N GLY A 312 12.17 13.84 -16.37
CA GLY A 312 11.77 12.83 -17.36
C GLY A 312 10.80 13.33 -18.43
N GLN A 313 10.10 14.45 -18.18
CA GLN A 313 9.22 15.15 -19.12
C GLN A 313 9.86 16.35 -19.83
N GLY A 314 11.12 16.69 -19.53
CA GLY A 314 11.76 17.89 -20.05
C GLY A 314 11.33 19.21 -19.37
N LYS A 315 10.68 19.14 -18.20
CA LYS A 315 10.17 20.30 -17.43
C LYS A 315 11.21 20.79 -16.42
N TYR A 316 12.36 21.26 -16.91
CA TYR A 316 13.51 21.59 -16.05
C TYR A 316 13.25 22.80 -15.15
N LYS A 317 12.53 23.81 -15.66
CA LYS A 317 12.18 25.01 -14.89
C LYS A 317 11.33 24.66 -13.67
N GLU A 318 10.30 23.83 -13.85
CA GLU A 318 9.42 23.35 -12.80
C GLU A 318 10.17 22.43 -11.83
N ALA A 319 11.08 21.59 -12.34
CA ALA A 319 11.92 20.73 -11.51
C ALA A 319 12.81 21.55 -10.56
N VAL A 320 13.48 22.59 -11.07
CA VAL A 320 14.32 23.49 -10.27
C VAL A 320 13.49 24.28 -9.27
N GLN A 321 12.34 24.82 -9.68
CA GLN A 321 11.41 25.50 -8.75
C GLN A 321 10.98 24.58 -7.60
N LEU A 322 10.67 23.32 -7.88
CA LEU A 322 10.30 22.33 -6.87
C LEU A 322 11.48 21.99 -5.94
N ILE A 323 12.71 21.91 -6.46
CA ILE A 323 13.90 21.73 -5.63
C ILE A 323 14.07 22.95 -4.70
N MET A 324 13.88 24.16 -5.22
CA MET A 324 14.01 25.43 -4.49
C MET A 324 12.98 25.63 -3.36
N GLU A 325 11.91 24.83 -3.30
CA GLU A 325 11.03 24.82 -2.12
C GLU A 325 11.75 24.38 -0.84
N ARG A 326 12.79 23.54 -0.97
CA ARG A 326 13.55 23.00 0.16
C ARG A 326 15.08 23.12 0.03
N LEU A 327 15.60 23.56 -1.11
CA LEU A 327 17.03 23.75 -1.31
C LEU A 327 17.30 25.00 -2.17
N PRO A 328 17.83 26.10 -1.59
CA PRO A 328 18.06 27.33 -2.32
C PRO A 328 19.31 27.30 -3.21
N LEU A 329 20.10 26.23 -3.13
CA LEU A 329 21.36 26.02 -3.84
C LEU A 329 21.33 24.71 -4.66
N PRO A 330 20.39 24.54 -5.61
CA PRO A 330 20.19 23.29 -6.33
C PRO A 330 21.40 22.83 -7.15
N GLY A 331 22.08 23.74 -7.84
CA GLY A 331 23.27 23.51 -8.67
C GLY A 331 24.52 23.20 -7.86
N VAL A 332 24.73 23.87 -6.72
CA VAL A 332 25.83 23.56 -5.78
C VAL A 332 25.67 22.14 -5.23
N LEU A 333 24.49 21.78 -4.70
CA LEU A 333 24.23 20.42 -4.19
C LEU A 333 24.07 19.38 -5.30
N GLY A 334 23.97 19.78 -6.56
CA GLY A 334 24.16 18.91 -7.70
C GLY A 334 25.61 18.45 -7.86
N ARG A 335 26.58 19.19 -7.31
CA ARG A 335 28.02 18.90 -7.42
C ARG A 335 28.60 18.28 -6.16
N VAL A 336 28.24 18.81 -4.99
CA VAL A 336 28.96 18.51 -3.73
C VAL A 336 28.18 17.63 -2.75
N CYS A 337 26.95 17.23 -3.09
CA CYS A 337 26.10 16.46 -2.17
C CYS A 337 26.58 15.00 -2.06
N PRO A 338 26.65 14.43 -0.84
CA PRO A 338 26.92 13.00 -0.62
C PRO A 338 25.71 12.11 -0.89
N HIS A 339 24.77 12.55 -1.73
CA HIS A 339 23.62 11.77 -2.21
C HIS A 339 22.99 10.74 -1.24
N PRO A 340 22.66 11.09 0.03
CA PRO A 340 22.11 10.10 0.97
C PRO A 340 20.76 9.54 0.49
N CYS A 341 20.03 10.28 -0.33
CA CYS A 341 18.82 9.82 -1.00
C CYS A 341 19.01 8.58 -1.90
N GLU A 342 20.22 8.35 -2.42
CA GLU A 342 20.52 7.20 -3.30
C GLU A 342 20.73 5.92 -2.51
N SER A 343 21.22 6.01 -1.27
CA SER A 343 21.53 4.83 -0.43
C SER A 343 20.29 4.03 0.01
N GLN A 344 19.11 4.66 -0.06
CA GLN A 344 17.82 4.04 0.25
C GLN A 344 16.90 4.02 -0.97
N CYS A 345 17.43 4.27 -2.17
CA CYS A 345 16.64 4.18 -3.39
C CYS A 345 16.26 2.72 -3.64
N ARG A 346 14.95 2.45 -3.75
CA ARG A 346 14.44 1.08 -3.96
C ARG A 346 14.74 0.49 -5.33
N ARG A 347 15.23 1.30 -6.28
CA ARG A 347 15.70 0.80 -7.57
C ARG A 347 16.86 -0.21 -7.41
N SER A 348 17.63 -0.10 -6.33
CA SER A 348 18.66 -1.08 -5.93
C SER A 348 18.13 -2.51 -5.72
N GLU A 349 16.82 -2.68 -5.45
CA GLU A 349 16.18 -4.00 -5.35
C GLU A 349 16.03 -4.68 -6.74
N VAL A 350 16.16 -3.92 -7.83
CA VAL A 350 16.03 -4.38 -9.22
C VAL A 350 17.40 -4.38 -9.91
N ASP A 351 18.08 -3.24 -9.90
CA ASP A 351 19.41 -3.03 -10.48
C ASP A 351 20.25 -2.04 -9.65
N GLU A 352 20.46 -0.81 -10.12
CA GLU A 352 21.30 0.22 -9.49
C GLU A 352 20.45 1.41 -9.05
N PRO A 353 20.79 2.10 -7.94
CA PRO A 353 20.08 3.31 -7.53
C PRO A 353 20.10 4.38 -8.62
N LEU A 354 19.10 5.27 -8.59
CA LEU A 354 19.05 6.42 -9.49
C LEU A 354 20.23 7.38 -9.25
N ALA A 355 20.74 8.02 -10.30
CA ALA A 355 21.71 9.11 -10.24
C ALA A 355 21.06 10.44 -9.80
N ILE A 356 20.47 10.44 -8.60
CA ILE A 356 19.63 11.52 -8.06
C ILE A 356 20.39 12.84 -7.95
N ARG A 357 21.66 12.81 -7.53
CA ARG A 357 22.52 14.01 -7.49
C ARG A 357 22.74 14.57 -8.89
N ASP A 358 23.10 13.71 -9.84
CA ASP A 358 23.49 14.13 -11.17
C ASP A 358 22.29 14.62 -11.99
N LEU A 359 21.10 14.03 -11.78
CA LEU A 359 19.82 14.56 -12.29
C LEU A 359 19.51 15.96 -11.75
N LYS A 360 19.75 16.20 -10.45
CA LYS A 360 19.55 17.53 -9.84
C LYS A 360 20.51 18.55 -10.44
N ARG A 361 21.78 18.17 -10.62
CA ARG A 361 22.78 19.00 -11.30
C ARG A 361 22.33 19.33 -12.71
N PHE A 362 22.00 18.31 -13.51
CA PHE A 362 21.56 18.48 -14.89
C PHE A 362 20.40 19.48 -14.98
N ALA A 363 19.34 19.30 -14.19
CA ALA A 363 18.20 20.20 -14.20
C ALA A 363 18.56 21.65 -13.85
N SER A 364 19.48 21.83 -12.90
CA SER A 364 19.95 23.16 -12.48
C SER A 364 20.80 23.82 -13.58
N ASP A 365 21.65 23.05 -14.26
CA ASP A 365 22.51 23.55 -15.34
C ASP A 365 21.69 23.94 -16.61
N GLN A 366 20.47 23.42 -16.77
CA GLN A 366 19.55 23.80 -17.88
C GLN A 366 18.76 25.09 -17.64
N VAL A 367 18.79 25.66 -16.43
CA VAL A 367 17.93 26.77 -16.04
C VAL A 367 18.77 27.93 -15.55
N ASP A 368 18.58 29.10 -16.14
CA ASP A 368 19.10 30.33 -15.53
C ASP A 368 18.22 30.70 -14.32
N LEU A 369 18.78 30.51 -13.13
CA LEU A 369 18.12 30.79 -11.86
C LEU A 369 17.80 32.28 -11.70
N GLU A 370 18.61 33.18 -12.26
CA GLU A 370 18.42 34.62 -12.15
C GLU A 370 17.22 35.11 -12.99
N GLU A 371 16.84 34.37 -14.03
CA GLU A 371 15.68 34.68 -14.89
C GLU A 371 14.34 34.12 -14.36
N LEU A 372 14.37 33.31 -13.29
CA LEU A 372 13.14 32.80 -12.70
C LEU A 372 12.32 33.96 -12.10
N PRO A 373 10.98 33.97 -12.24
CA PRO A 373 10.16 34.99 -11.60
C PRO A 373 10.39 34.97 -10.08
N LEU A 374 10.59 36.14 -9.48
CA LEU A 374 10.66 36.25 -8.02
C LEU A 374 9.27 35.98 -7.43
N PRO A 375 9.18 35.26 -6.30
CA PRO A 375 7.92 35.08 -5.60
C PRO A 375 7.41 36.44 -5.07
N GLU A 376 6.10 36.61 -5.01
CA GLU A 376 5.50 37.75 -4.31
C GLU A 376 5.72 37.57 -2.80
N ILE A 377 6.23 38.62 -2.15
CA ILE A 377 6.58 38.60 -0.71
C ILE A 377 5.76 39.69 -0.01
N GLU A 378 4.97 39.30 0.99
CA GLU A 378 4.29 40.23 1.88
C GLU A 378 5.28 40.75 2.93
N GLU A 379 5.53 42.06 2.95
CA GLU A 379 6.56 42.65 3.82
C GLU A 379 6.17 42.63 5.29
N ARG A 380 7.12 42.24 6.15
CA ARG A 380 7.01 42.26 7.60
C ARG A 380 7.98 43.27 8.23
N PRO A 381 7.57 43.96 9.33
CA PRO A 381 8.43 44.95 9.98
C PRO A 381 9.60 44.34 10.77
N GLU A 382 9.50 43.07 11.19
CA GLU A 382 10.51 42.42 12.01
C GLU A 382 11.81 42.17 11.23
N LYS A 383 12.94 42.54 11.85
CA LYS A 383 14.28 42.34 11.30
C LYS A 383 14.93 41.08 11.86
N VAL A 384 15.62 40.32 11.01
CA VAL A 384 16.39 39.12 11.41
C VAL A 384 17.84 39.25 10.95
N ALA A 385 18.77 39.00 11.87
CA ALA A 385 20.19 38.96 11.57
C ALA A 385 20.64 37.51 11.34
N VAL A 386 21.39 37.28 10.27
CA VAL A 386 21.97 35.97 9.92
C VAL A 386 23.48 36.13 9.91
N ILE A 387 24.18 35.46 10.83
CA ILE A 387 25.63 35.54 10.98
C ILE A 387 26.26 34.35 10.28
N GLY A 388 27.04 34.62 9.23
CA GLY A 388 27.63 33.64 8.33
C GLY A 388 26.77 33.38 7.09
N SER A 389 27.40 33.42 5.92
CA SER A 389 26.78 33.20 4.61
C SER A 389 27.03 31.79 4.05
N GLY A 390 27.31 30.82 4.92
CA GLY A 390 27.40 29.42 4.55
C GLY A 390 26.04 28.80 4.20
N PRO A 391 25.97 27.48 3.91
CA PRO A 391 24.74 26.80 3.49
C PRO A 391 23.57 26.98 4.45
N ALA A 392 23.82 26.89 5.76
CA ALA A 392 22.80 27.10 6.79
C ALA A 392 22.31 28.55 6.80
N GLY A 393 23.23 29.52 6.77
CA GLY A 393 22.90 30.95 6.77
C GLY A 393 22.12 31.37 5.53
N LEU A 394 22.56 30.97 4.33
CA LEU A 394 21.84 31.23 3.07
C LEU A 394 20.44 30.61 3.07
N THR A 395 20.29 29.40 3.62
CA THR A 395 18.99 28.75 3.79
C THR A 395 18.07 29.55 4.70
N VAL A 396 18.55 29.93 5.88
CA VAL A 396 17.77 30.73 6.84
C VAL A 396 17.38 32.08 6.24
N ALA A 397 18.34 32.75 5.60
CA ALA A 397 18.12 34.05 5.01
C ALA A 397 17.07 34.02 3.91
N TYR A 398 17.18 33.06 2.98
CA TYR A 398 16.26 32.90 1.86
C TYR A 398 14.82 32.61 2.34
N TYR A 399 14.62 31.57 3.14
CA TYR A 399 13.26 31.16 3.51
C TYR A 399 12.58 32.08 4.55
N LEU A 400 13.33 32.75 5.42
CA LEU A 400 12.75 33.81 6.25
C LEU A 400 12.37 35.02 5.41
N ARG A 401 13.17 35.36 4.39
CA ARG A 401 12.82 36.44 3.48
C ARG A 401 11.54 36.12 2.70
N LEU A 402 11.36 34.89 2.22
CA LEU A 402 10.11 34.45 1.58
C LEU A 402 8.88 34.52 2.51
N LYS A 403 9.08 34.45 3.83
CA LYS A 403 8.03 34.65 4.85
C LYS A 403 7.79 36.14 5.20
N GLY A 404 8.45 37.08 4.50
CA GLY A 404 8.24 38.52 4.64
C GLY A 404 9.27 39.27 5.49
N TYR A 405 10.14 38.56 6.21
CA TYR A 405 11.04 39.21 7.16
C TYR A 405 12.15 40.04 6.49
N GLN A 406 12.56 41.13 7.15
CA GLN A 406 13.70 41.94 6.72
C GLN A 406 15.01 41.30 7.18
N VAL A 407 15.69 40.60 6.27
CA VAL A 407 16.89 39.84 6.61
C VAL A 407 18.18 40.60 6.26
N THR A 408 19.15 40.59 7.16
CA THR A 408 20.52 41.04 6.90
C THR A 408 21.53 39.93 7.21
N ILE A 409 22.38 39.59 6.24
CA ILE A 409 23.49 38.64 6.40
C ILE A 409 24.75 39.42 6.79
N PHE A 410 25.42 38.97 7.85
CA PHE A 410 26.73 39.45 8.27
C PHE A 410 27.76 38.36 7.98
N GLU A 411 28.77 38.67 7.17
CA GLU A 411 29.78 37.71 6.74
C GLU A 411 31.18 38.20 7.16
N ALA A 412 31.98 37.29 7.72
CA ALA A 412 33.33 37.58 8.18
C ALA A 412 34.31 37.77 7.01
N LEU A 413 34.09 37.04 5.91
CA LEU A 413 34.89 37.10 4.70
C LEU A 413 34.49 38.28 3.78
N PRO A 414 35.36 38.68 2.84
CA PRO A 414 35.03 39.68 1.82
C PRO A 414 34.04 39.17 0.76
N VAL A 415 33.73 37.87 0.76
CA VAL A 415 32.87 37.19 -0.21
C VAL A 415 31.86 36.29 0.49
N LEU A 416 30.69 36.11 -0.13
CA LEU A 416 29.63 35.25 0.40
C LEU A 416 29.84 33.78 -0.02
N GLY A 417 29.21 32.88 0.74
CA GLY A 417 29.18 31.43 0.51
C GLY A 417 29.84 30.61 1.61
N GLY A 418 30.54 31.27 2.57
CA GLY A 418 31.23 30.60 3.67
C GLY A 418 32.13 29.45 3.17
N MET A 419 32.06 28.30 3.85
CA MET A 419 32.84 27.10 3.47
C MET A 419 32.54 26.54 2.07
N LEU A 420 31.40 26.87 1.43
CA LEU A 420 31.19 26.51 0.02
C LEU A 420 32.18 27.25 -0.88
N ARG A 421 32.42 28.53 -0.58
CA ARG A 421 33.30 29.40 -1.36
C ARG A 421 34.76 29.09 -1.12
N VAL A 422 35.13 28.88 0.14
CA VAL A 422 36.55 28.82 0.53
C VAL A 422 37.05 27.43 0.87
N GLY A 423 36.16 26.48 1.18
CA GLY A 423 36.52 25.12 1.56
C GLY A 423 36.44 24.09 0.45
N ILE A 424 35.64 24.34 -0.60
CA ILE A 424 35.50 23.44 -1.75
C ILE A 424 36.30 24.02 -2.91
N PRO A 425 37.21 23.27 -3.55
CA PRO A 425 37.99 23.78 -4.67
C PRO A 425 37.14 24.10 -5.92
N ASP A 426 37.58 25.11 -6.68
CA ASP A 426 36.91 25.58 -7.92
C ASP A 426 36.62 24.46 -8.94
N TYR A 427 37.49 23.46 -9.04
CA TYR A 427 37.35 22.34 -10.00
C TYR A 427 36.23 21.35 -9.63
N ARG A 428 35.69 21.43 -8.40
CA ARG A 428 34.51 20.68 -7.94
C ARG A 428 33.27 21.56 -7.87
N LEU A 429 33.44 22.80 -7.42
CA LEU A 429 32.37 23.78 -7.33
C LEU A 429 32.82 25.08 -8.00
N PRO A 430 32.46 25.28 -9.27
CA PRO A 430 32.86 26.49 -9.99
C PRO A 430 32.29 27.76 -9.31
N PRO A 431 33.12 28.80 -9.10
CA PRO A 431 32.70 30.02 -8.41
C PRO A 431 31.47 30.69 -9.01
N GLU A 432 31.34 30.67 -10.34
CA GLU A 432 30.24 31.26 -11.09
C GLU A 432 28.90 30.57 -10.84
N ILE A 433 28.91 29.26 -10.56
CA ILE A 433 27.69 28.53 -10.19
C ILE A 433 27.23 29.01 -8.83
N LEU A 434 28.13 29.06 -7.85
CA LEU A 434 27.80 29.54 -6.51
C LEU A 434 27.36 31.02 -6.52
N ASP A 435 27.99 31.87 -7.33
CA ASP A 435 27.61 33.27 -7.49
C ASP A 435 26.18 33.44 -8.01
N ARG A 436 25.81 32.71 -9.06
CA ARG A 436 24.44 32.75 -9.61
C ARG A 436 23.39 32.38 -8.57
N GLU A 437 23.62 31.34 -7.78
CA GLU A 437 22.64 30.92 -6.76
C GLU A 437 22.58 31.91 -5.59
N ILE A 438 23.72 32.46 -5.15
CA ILE A 438 23.75 33.52 -4.13
C ILE A 438 23.05 34.78 -4.63
N ASN A 439 23.35 35.22 -5.85
CA ASN A 439 22.71 36.39 -6.47
C ASN A 439 21.19 36.22 -6.53
N ARG A 440 20.72 35.03 -6.91
CA ARG A 440 19.29 34.69 -6.89
C ARG A 440 18.69 34.83 -5.49
N ILE A 441 19.38 34.39 -4.45
CA ILE A 441 18.94 34.58 -3.06
C ILE A 441 18.86 36.08 -2.74
N LEU A 442 19.88 36.86 -3.11
CA LEU A 442 19.94 38.30 -2.82
C LEU A 442 18.89 39.13 -3.57
N GLN A 443 18.49 38.72 -4.78
CA GLN A 443 17.42 39.36 -5.57
C GLN A 443 16.08 39.42 -4.81
N THR A 444 15.88 38.60 -3.78
CA THR A 444 14.69 38.68 -2.91
C THR A 444 14.66 39.91 -2.00
N GLY A 445 15.75 40.69 -1.92
CA GLY A 445 15.87 41.91 -1.10
C GLY A 445 16.66 41.74 0.21
N ILE A 446 17.44 40.67 0.32
CA ILE A 446 18.31 40.41 1.48
C ILE A 446 19.49 41.40 1.47
N LYS A 447 19.76 42.04 2.60
CA LYS A 447 20.93 42.93 2.76
C LYS A 447 22.14 42.13 3.21
N THR A 448 23.33 42.59 2.85
CA THR A 448 24.60 41.93 3.23
C THR A 448 25.57 42.95 3.81
N ARG A 449 26.38 42.52 4.79
CA ARG A 449 27.53 43.24 5.34
C ARG A 449 28.70 42.27 5.45
N THR A 450 29.64 42.34 4.51
CA THR A 450 30.87 41.54 4.50
C THR A 450 31.96 42.17 5.36
N GLU A 451 33.01 41.43 5.68
CA GLU A 451 34.10 41.87 6.55
C GLU A 451 33.59 42.37 7.92
N GLN A 452 32.64 41.63 8.49
CA GLN A 452 32.04 41.89 9.79
C GLN A 452 32.13 40.62 10.65
N ILE A 453 33.01 40.62 11.65
CA ILE A 453 33.29 39.47 12.51
C ILE A 453 32.57 39.65 13.85
N LEU A 454 31.63 38.76 14.15
CA LEU A 454 30.95 38.71 15.45
C LEU A 454 31.96 38.44 16.57
N GLY A 455 31.90 39.24 17.63
CA GLY A 455 32.83 39.20 18.77
C GLY A 455 34.08 40.07 18.61
N THR A 456 34.33 40.62 17.41
CA THR A 456 35.43 41.54 17.12
C THR A 456 34.90 42.91 16.71
N ASP A 457 34.07 42.96 15.67
CA ASP A 457 33.56 44.20 15.08
C ASP A 457 32.20 44.61 15.66
N PHE A 458 31.39 43.63 16.08
CA PHE A 458 30.08 43.84 16.72
C PHE A 458 29.74 42.68 17.67
N THR A 459 28.77 42.89 18.56
CA THR A 459 28.27 41.92 19.56
C THR A 459 26.80 41.58 19.33
N LEU A 460 26.28 40.58 20.04
CA LEU A 460 24.83 40.27 19.99
C LEU A 460 23.99 41.45 20.50
N ALA A 461 24.47 42.14 21.53
CA ALA A 461 23.81 43.33 22.09
C ALA A 461 23.82 44.53 21.13
N ASP A 462 24.77 44.63 20.19
CA ASP A 462 24.73 45.63 19.12
C ASP A 462 23.57 45.34 18.14
N LEU A 463 23.36 44.08 17.77
CA LEU A 463 22.28 43.68 16.87
C LEU A 463 20.89 43.92 17.51
N GLU A 464 20.73 43.61 18.80
CA GLU A 464 19.50 43.95 19.52
C GLU A 464 19.22 45.47 19.49
N ARG A 465 20.24 46.30 19.70
CA ARG A 465 20.13 47.77 19.61
C ARG A 465 19.82 48.27 18.21
N GLU A 466 20.28 47.59 17.16
CA GLU A 466 19.91 47.85 15.76
C GLU A 466 18.45 47.42 15.43
N GLY A 467 17.77 46.75 16.36
CA GLY A 467 16.37 46.37 16.29
C GLY A 467 16.11 44.99 15.69
N PHE A 468 17.12 44.13 15.61
CA PHE A 468 16.95 42.73 15.21
C PHE A 468 16.15 41.96 16.27
N LYS A 469 15.10 41.24 15.85
CA LYS A 469 14.17 40.50 16.72
C LYS A 469 14.53 39.03 16.87
N ALA A 470 15.30 38.50 15.94
CA ALA A 470 15.89 37.17 16.01
C ALA A 470 17.28 37.20 15.37
N ILE A 471 18.18 36.36 15.87
CA ILE A 471 19.56 36.23 15.40
C ILE A 471 19.82 34.76 15.11
N PHE A 472 20.34 34.44 13.92
CA PHE A 472 20.78 33.10 13.56
C PHE A 472 22.30 33.03 13.43
N LEU A 473 22.94 32.08 14.12
CA LEU A 473 24.37 31.84 14.13
C LEU A 473 24.71 30.64 13.24
N GLY A 474 25.16 30.94 12.01
CA GLY A 474 25.62 30.00 11.00
C GLY A 474 27.11 30.17 10.67
N ILE A 475 27.94 30.37 11.69
CA ILE A 475 29.35 30.77 11.57
C ILE A 475 30.30 29.70 10.98
N GLY A 476 29.83 28.47 10.79
CA GLY A 476 30.63 27.38 10.21
C GLY A 476 31.80 26.90 11.09
N ALA A 477 32.61 25.98 10.54
CA ALA A 477 33.83 25.46 11.17
C ALA A 477 35.09 25.89 10.39
N HIS A 478 35.44 27.17 10.50
CA HIS A 478 36.50 27.79 9.69
C HIS A 478 37.93 27.58 10.22
N ARG A 479 38.12 26.88 11.36
CA ARG A 479 39.44 26.69 11.97
C ARG A 479 39.89 25.23 11.89
N GLY A 480 41.06 24.96 11.35
CA GLY A 480 41.61 23.60 11.34
C GLY A 480 42.12 23.14 12.70
N MET A 481 42.11 21.82 12.92
CA MET A 481 42.64 21.18 14.11
C MET A 481 44.15 20.90 13.96
N ARG A 482 44.91 21.09 15.04
CA ARG A 482 46.35 20.80 15.09
C ARG A 482 46.63 19.31 15.33
N LEU A 483 47.76 18.83 14.82
CA LEU A 483 48.25 17.45 15.03
C LEU A 483 48.69 17.21 16.46
N ASN A 484 49.21 18.24 17.13
CA ASN A 484 49.83 18.20 18.46
C ASN A 484 50.99 17.21 18.53
N ILE A 485 51.88 17.24 17.53
CA ILE A 485 53.08 16.38 17.46
C ILE A 485 54.37 17.22 17.57
N PRO A 486 55.48 16.62 18.03
CA PRO A 486 56.76 17.32 18.08
C PRO A 486 57.17 17.89 16.72
N GLY A 487 57.51 19.19 16.69
CA GLY A 487 57.99 19.89 15.49
C GLY A 487 56.94 20.71 14.73
N GLU A 488 55.65 20.59 15.05
CA GLU A 488 54.54 21.26 14.34
C GLU A 488 54.68 22.79 14.27
N ASP A 489 55.01 23.44 15.39
CA ASP A 489 55.18 24.91 15.44
C ASP A 489 56.64 25.38 15.23
N ARG A 490 57.57 24.46 14.89
CA ARG A 490 59.02 24.77 14.87
C ARG A 490 59.59 25.04 13.47
N PHE A 491 58.92 24.62 12.41
CA PHE A 491 59.47 24.64 11.06
C PHE A 491 58.53 25.36 10.09
N GLU A 492 59.09 26.20 9.22
CA GLU A 492 58.40 26.76 8.07
C GLU A 492 58.08 25.64 7.06
N GLY A 493 56.88 25.67 6.47
CA GLY A 493 56.38 24.63 5.55
C GLY A 493 55.25 23.77 6.11
N VAL A 494 54.79 24.01 7.35
CA VAL A 494 53.57 23.40 7.90
C VAL A 494 52.38 24.35 7.69
N LEU A 495 51.42 23.95 6.86
CA LEU A 495 50.27 24.77 6.46
C LEU A 495 48.95 24.16 6.94
N ASP A 496 48.05 24.95 7.51
CA ASP A 496 46.70 24.45 7.84
C ASP A 496 45.89 24.19 6.56
N ALA A 497 45.24 23.03 6.44
CA ALA A 497 44.49 22.69 5.23
C ALA A 497 43.33 23.65 4.93
N VAL A 498 42.65 24.16 5.96
CA VAL A 498 41.51 25.07 5.79
C VAL A 498 41.98 26.43 5.31
N ASP A 499 43.08 26.92 5.89
CA ASP A 499 43.67 28.19 5.46
C ASP A 499 44.27 28.07 4.06
N PHE A 500 44.97 26.98 3.75
CA PHE A 500 45.51 26.70 2.42
C PHE A 500 44.42 26.71 1.34
N LEU A 501 43.35 25.94 1.51
CA LEU A 501 42.24 25.91 0.56
C LEU A 501 41.55 27.29 0.44
N ARG A 502 41.36 27.98 1.57
CA ARG A 502 40.78 29.32 1.58
C ARG A 502 41.61 30.30 0.79
N GLU A 503 42.92 30.34 1.01
CA GLU A 503 43.80 31.28 0.32
C GLU A 503 43.84 31.01 -1.18
N VAL A 504 43.90 29.74 -1.59
CA VAL A 504 43.85 29.33 -3.01
C VAL A 504 42.55 29.79 -3.67
N ASN A 505 41.40 29.54 -3.03
CA ASN A 505 40.09 29.93 -3.53
C ASN A 505 39.85 31.44 -3.51
N LEU A 506 40.54 32.19 -2.65
CA LEU A 506 40.57 33.66 -2.66
C LEU A 506 41.60 34.24 -3.65
N GLY A 507 42.24 33.39 -4.45
CA GLY A 507 43.13 33.79 -5.56
C GLY A 507 44.63 33.76 -5.22
N LYS A 508 45.03 33.48 -3.98
CA LYS A 508 46.44 33.28 -3.61
C LYS A 508 46.87 31.85 -3.93
N ARG A 509 47.06 31.59 -5.23
CA ARG A 509 47.44 30.28 -5.79
C ARG A 509 48.95 30.04 -5.68
N GLU A 510 49.48 30.03 -4.45
CA GLU A 510 50.90 29.82 -4.17
C GLU A 510 51.25 28.33 -4.03
N LEU A 511 52.40 27.92 -4.58
CA LEU A 511 52.88 26.54 -4.49
C LEU A 511 53.29 26.22 -3.04
N PRO A 512 52.67 25.24 -2.36
CA PRO A 512 52.98 24.93 -0.97
C PRO A 512 54.37 24.31 -0.78
N GLY A 513 54.87 23.57 -1.79
CA GLY A 513 56.17 22.89 -1.81
C GLY A 513 56.32 22.03 -3.08
N ARG A 514 57.48 21.43 -3.34
CA ARG A 514 57.64 20.48 -4.46
C ARG A 514 57.18 19.07 -4.08
N ARG A 515 57.38 18.67 -2.81
CA ARG A 515 57.01 17.36 -2.26
C ARG A 515 56.16 17.55 -1.01
N VAL A 516 54.85 17.38 -1.15
CA VAL A 516 53.87 17.71 -0.12
C VAL A 516 53.32 16.45 0.54
N VAL A 517 53.24 16.46 1.87
CA VAL A 517 52.55 15.43 2.63
C VAL A 517 51.29 15.98 3.28
N ILE A 518 50.15 15.37 2.99
CA ILE A 518 48.85 15.72 3.57
C ILE A 518 48.51 14.72 4.67
N ILE A 519 48.11 15.19 5.85
CA ILE A 519 47.74 14.32 6.97
C ILE A 519 46.23 14.29 7.13
N GLY A 520 45.59 13.19 6.76
CA GLY A 520 44.13 13.04 6.89
C GLY A 520 43.55 12.03 5.91
N GLY A 521 42.25 11.78 6.01
CA GLY A 521 41.54 10.90 5.07
C GLY A 521 40.10 11.32 4.75
N GLY A 522 39.70 12.52 5.18
CA GLY A 522 38.41 13.11 4.83
C GLY A 522 38.48 13.94 3.56
N ASN A 523 37.33 14.48 3.11
CA ASN A 523 37.25 15.25 1.85
C ASN A 523 38.24 16.43 1.81
N VAL A 524 38.39 17.18 2.91
CA VAL A 524 39.37 18.29 3.00
C VAL A 524 40.80 17.83 2.69
N ALA A 525 41.19 16.61 3.11
CA ALA A 525 42.51 16.08 2.82
C ALA A 525 42.69 15.77 1.33
N ILE A 526 41.65 15.20 0.70
CA ILE A 526 41.66 14.89 -0.73
C ILE A 526 41.62 16.17 -1.57
N ASP A 527 40.78 17.13 -1.20
CA ASP A 527 40.70 18.45 -1.84
C ASP A 527 42.05 19.19 -1.76
N ALA A 528 42.69 19.21 -0.58
CA ALA A 528 44.00 19.81 -0.43
C ALA A 528 45.08 19.09 -1.27
N ALA A 529 45.02 17.75 -1.36
CA ALA A 529 46.01 16.97 -2.12
C ALA A 529 45.89 17.24 -3.64
N ARG A 530 44.67 17.19 -4.15
CA ARG A 530 44.36 17.47 -5.57
C ARG A 530 44.61 18.94 -5.94
N THR A 531 44.39 19.86 -5.00
CA THR A 531 44.73 21.28 -5.15
C THR A 531 46.24 21.51 -5.20
N ALA A 532 47.01 20.84 -4.34
CA ALA A 532 48.47 20.93 -4.35
C ALA A 532 49.06 20.47 -5.69
N LEU A 533 48.58 19.36 -6.27
CA LEU A 533 48.98 18.92 -7.61
C LEU A 533 48.72 20.00 -8.67
N ARG A 534 47.54 20.65 -8.63
CA ARG A 534 47.16 21.72 -9.57
C ARG A 534 47.99 22.99 -9.48
N LEU A 535 48.61 23.23 -8.32
CA LEU A 535 49.53 24.35 -8.13
C LEU A 535 50.95 24.03 -8.64
N GLY A 536 51.22 22.78 -9.05
CA GLY A 536 52.47 22.34 -9.65
C GLY A 536 53.37 21.51 -8.73
N CYS A 537 52.85 20.91 -7.67
CA CYS A 537 53.63 19.97 -6.84
C CYS A 537 54.07 18.74 -7.64
N GLU A 538 55.31 18.31 -7.48
CA GLU A 538 55.87 17.16 -8.20
C GLU A 538 55.45 15.83 -7.56
N GLU A 539 55.37 15.79 -6.23
CA GLU A 539 54.90 14.63 -5.47
C GLU A 539 53.92 15.06 -4.38
N VAL A 540 52.77 14.40 -4.32
CA VAL A 540 51.77 14.58 -3.26
C VAL A 540 51.45 13.22 -2.64
N ASN A 541 51.57 13.14 -1.31
CA ASN A 541 51.32 11.92 -0.54
C ASN A 541 50.34 12.19 0.60
N VAL A 542 49.23 11.46 0.65
CA VAL A 542 48.25 11.49 1.74
C VAL A 542 48.61 10.39 2.74
N VAL A 543 48.89 10.77 3.98
CA VAL A 543 49.13 9.84 5.08
C VAL A 543 47.84 9.62 5.85
N TYR A 544 47.34 8.38 5.81
CA TYR A 544 46.12 7.99 6.52
C TYR A 544 46.38 6.83 7.49
N ARG A 545 45.97 7.04 8.73
CA ARG A 545 46.19 6.10 9.85
C ARG A 545 45.35 4.82 9.81
N ARG A 546 44.51 4.61 8.78
CA ARG A 546 43.68 3.41 8.62
C ARG A 546 43.75 2.90 7.18
N SER A 547 42.95 1.89 6.84
CA SER A 547 42.85 1.39 5.47
C SER A 547 41.91 2.25 4.63
N ARG A 548 41.82 1.95 3.32
CA ARG A 548 40.90 2.61 2.38
C ARG A 548 39.44 2.50 2.82
N GLU A 549 39.05 1.36 3.38
CA GLU A 549 37.65 1.08 3.77
C GLU A 549 37.16 2.02 4.88
N GLU A 550 38.07 2.53 5.73
CA GLU A 550 37.71 3.47 6.79
C GLU A 550 37.93 4.94 6.41
N MET A 551 38.30 5.28 5.17
CA MET A 551 38.46 6.68 4.76
C MET A 551 37.11 7.41 4.75
N PRO A 552 36.95 8.55 5.45
CA PRO A 552 35.72 9.32 5.41
C PRO A 552 35.45 10.07 4.10
N ALA A 553 36.46 10.24 3.23
CA ALA A 553 36.28 10.89 1.95
C ALA A 553 35.38 10.08 1.01
N TYR A 554 34.70 10.75 0.09
CA TYR A 554 33.82 10.08 -0.87
C TYR A 554 34.65 9.20 -1.82
N ALA A 555 34.12 8.03 -2.16
CA ALA A 555 34.84 7.03 -2.95
C ALA A 555 35.28 7.58 -4.32
N GLU A 556 34.40 8.33 -4.99
CA GLU A 556 34.68 9.01 -6.26
C GLU A 556 35.86 10.00 -6.15
N GLU A 557 35.94 10.77 -5.05
CA GLU A 557 37.02 11.73 -4.83
C GLU A 557 38.37 11.06 -4.59
N ILE A 558 38.37 9.92 -3.88
CA ILE A 558 39.57 9.11 -3.67
C ILE A 558 40.06 8.53 -5.01
N GLU A 559 39.14 8.04 -5.84
CA GLU A 559 39.46 7.46 -7.15
C GLU A 559 40.02 8.50 -8.11
N GLU A 560 39.41 9.68 -8.16
CA GLU A 560 39.92 10.80 -8.96
C GLU A 560 41.30 11.26 -8.48
N ALA A 561 41.52 11.39 -7.16
CA ALA A 561 42.82 11.76 -6.62
C ALA A 561 43.93 10.77 -7.03
N LEU A 562 43.65 9.47 -6.95
CA LEU A 562 44.59 8.43 -7.37
C LEU A 562 44.85 8.49 -8.88
N ALA A 563 43.82 8.73 -9.70
CA ALA A 563 43.94 8.87 -11.15
C ALA A 563 44.77 10.10 -11.56
N GLU A 564 44.70 11.17 -10.77
CA GLU A 564 45.49 12.40 -10.92
C GLU A 564 46.96 12.24 -10.45
N GLY A 565 47.31 11.12 -9.81
CA GLY A 565 48.67 10.83 -9.36
C GLY A 565 48.94 11.11 -7.87
N VAL A 566 47.92 11.38 -7.06
CA VAL A 566 48.07 11.43 -5.60
C VAL A 566 48.42 10.04 -5.08
N SER A 567 49.48 9.94 -4.27
CA SER A 567 49.82 8.70 -3.56
C SER A 567 49.16 8.68 -2.18
N ILE A 568 48.70 7.51 -1.70
CA ILE A 568 48.09 7.38 -0.37
C ILE A 568 48.85 6.33 0.44
N SER A 569 49.48 6.77 1.53
CA SER A 569 50.14 5.93 2.52
C SER A 569 49.14 5.50 3.59
N TYR A 570 48.46 4.38 3.34
CA TYR A 570 47.56 3.75 4.31
C TYR A 570 48.30 3.22 5.53
N LEU A 571 47.55 2.96 6.60
CA LEU A 571 48.05 2.34 7.83
C LEU A 571 49.30 3.03 8.37
N SER A 572 49.31 4.37 8.30
CA SER A 572 50.47 5.20 8.65
C SER A 572 50.00 6.42 9.44
N ALA A 573 50.58 6.67 10.61
CA ALA A 573 50.25 7.80 11.46
C ALA A 573 51.48 8.69 11.70
N PRO A 574 51.36 10.03 11.68
CA PRO A 574 52.48 10.91 11.97
C PRO A 574 52.81 10.93 13.46
N VAL A 575 54.10 10.98 13.78
CA VAL A 575 54.61 11.01 15.17
C VAL A 575 55.60 12.16 15.41
N GLY A 576 56.08 12.83 14.37
CA GLY A 576 56.88 14.05 14.50
C GLY A 576 57.27 14.66 13.16
N ILE A 577 57.65 15.93 13.16
CA ILE A 577 58.12 16.67 11.97
C ILE A 577 59.63 16.87 12.07
N LEU A 578 60.33 16.68 10.95
CA LEU A 578 61.77 16.86 10.81
C LEU A 578 62.06 18.12 9.98
N GLY A 579 63.11 18.83 10.33
CA GLY A 579 63.54 20.01 9.59
C GLY A 579 65.00 20.38 9.85
N GLU A 580 65.57 21.08 8.87
CA GLU A 580 66.93 21.66 8.88
C GLU A 580 66.81 23.15 8.55
N ASP A 581 67.65 24.00 9.16
CA ASP A 581 67.65 25.46 8.97
C ASP A 581 66.27 26.13 9.12
N GLY A 582 65.43 25.59 10.00
CA GLY A 582 64.08 26.11 10.27
C GLY A 582 63.02 25.73 9.23
N LYS A 583 63.33 24.88 8.25
CA LYS A 583 62.38 24.42 7.21
C LYS A 583 62.11 22.93 7.29
N VAL A 584 60.92 22.51 6.89
CA VAL A 584 60.54 21.09 6.82
C VAL A 584 61.41 20.34 5.81
N THR A 585 61.93 19.18 6.21
CA THR A 585 62.66 18.24 5.34
C THR A 585 62.04 16.84 5.29
N GLY A 586 61.12 16.53 6.20
CA GLY A 586 60.39 15.27 6.21
C GLY A 586 59.41 15.14 7.38
N ILE A 587 58.54 14.13 7.31
CA ILE A 587 57.66 13.74 8.41
C ILE A 587 58.00 12.33 8.88
N LYS A 588 58.12 12.16 10.19
CA LYS A 588 58.30 10.85 10.84
C LYS A 588 56.93 10.23 11.07
N CYS A 589 56.71 9.04 10.53
CA CYS A 589 55.49 8.27 10.65
C CYS A 589 55.77 6.93 11.34
N ILE A 590 54.72 6.31 11.88
CA ILE A 590 54.72 4.95 12.42
C ILE A 590 53.66 4.13 11.67
N ARG A 591 53.91 2.83 11.44
CA ARG A 591 52.89 1.95 10.89
C ARG A 591 51.80 1.70 11.93
N THR A 592 50.58 1.50 11.48
CA THR A 592 49.44 1.19 12.33
C THR A 592 48.73 -0.08 11.87
N GLU A 593 48.16 -0.83 12.80
CA GLU A 593 47.23 -1.92 12.50
C GLU A 593 45.80 -1.58 12.94
N LEU A 594 44.81 -2.28 12.38
CA LEU A 594 43.41 -2.04 12.70
C LEU A 594 43.00 -2.82 13.96
N GLY A 595 42.78 -2.10 15.06
CA GLY A 595 42.18 -2.62 16.28
C GLY A 595 40.65 -2.83 16.16
N PRO A 596 39.96 -3.03 17.29
CA PRO A 596 38.51 -3.21 17.31
C PRO A 596 37.77 -1.94 16.81
N PRO A 597 36.55 -2.11 16.25
CA PRO A 597 35.68 -1.00 15.88
C PRO A 597 35.29 -0.16 17.11
N ASP A 598 35.18 1.15 16.92
CA ASP A 598 34.59 2.08 17.87
C ASP A 598 33.05 2.05 17.80
N ALA A 599 32.38 2.89 18.60
CA ALA A 599 30.91 2.99 18.62
C ALA A 599 30.30 3.43 17.29
N THR A 600 31.11 3.96 16.35
CA THR A 600 30.70 4.31 14.98
C THR A 600 30.98 3.19 13.97
N GLY A 601 31.45 2.03 14.43
CA GLY A 601 31.86 0.90 13.59
C GLY A 601 33.27 1.04 12.99
N ARG A 602 33.95 2.18 13.19
CA ARG A 602 35.27 2.44 12.60
C ARG A 602 36.38 1.84 13.45
N ARG A 603 37.28 1.07 12.83
CA ARG A 603 38.38 0.41 13.53
C ARG A 603 39.38 1.41 14.10
N ARG A 604 39.81 1.20 15.35
CA ARG A 604 40.82 2.05 15.99
C ARG A 604 42.21 1.78 15.40
N PRO A 605 42.99 2.81 15.02
CA PRO A 605 44.36 2.60 14.56
C PRO A 605 45.28 2.39 15.76
N LEU A 606 45.99 1.27 15.80
CA LEU A 606 46.96 0.93 16.85
C LEU A 606 48.38 1.04 16.28
N PRO A 607 49.29 1.82 16.90
CA PRO A 607 50.66 1.93 16.42
C PRO A 607 51.41 0.60 16.58
N VAL A 608 52.21 0.24 15.57
CA VAL A 608 53.12 -0.91 15.61
C VAL A 608 54.48 -0.40 16.10
N GLU A 609 54.83 -0.67 17.36
CA GLU A 609 56.09 -0.19 17.95
C GLU A 609 57.32 -0.66 17.15
N GLY A 610 58.31 0.22 16.98
CA GLY A 610 59.54 -0.06 16.22
C GLY A 610 59.41 0.00 14.70
N SER A 611 58.25 0.41 14.17
CA SER A 611 57.97 0.51 12.73
C SER A 611 58.12 1.93 12.16
N GLU A 612 58.87 2.80 12.83
CA GLU A 612 59.00 4.20 12.43
C GLU A 612 59.77 4.36 11.12
N PHE A 613 59.27 5.26 10.26
CA PHE A 613 59.89 5.59 8.98
C PHE A 613 59.71 7.08 8.68
N VAL A 614 60.48 7.60 7.73
CA VAL A 614 60.44 9.02 7.33
C VAL A 614 59.95 9.12 5.90
N ILE A 615 59.01 10.05 5.66
CA ILE A 615 58.59 10.46 4.31
C ILE A 615 59.23 11.82 4.04
N PRO A 616 60.21 11.92 3.11
CA PRO A 616 60.82 13.19 2.73
C PRO A 616 59.79 14.14 2.12
N CYS A 617 59.73 15.38 2.59
CA CYS A 617 58.83 16.41 2.09
C CYS A 617 59.37 17.81 2.43
N ASP A 618 58.93 18.81 1.68
CA ASP A 618 59.26 20.22 1.93
C ASP A 618 58.04 21.03 2.40
N ALA A 619 56.84 20.43 2.36
CA ALA A 619 55.65 20.96 3.02
C ALA A 619 54.75 19.87 3.60
N ILE A 620 54.08 20.19 4.71
CA ILE A 620 53.12 19.32 5.40
C ILE A 620 51.81 20.07 5.58
N ILE A 621 50.70 19.45 5.22
CA ILE A 621 49.37 20.03 5.34
C ILE A 621 48.48 19.16 6.23
N PRO A 622 48.28 19.52 7.52
CA PRO A 622 47.35 18.82 8.39
C PRO A 622 45.88 19.06 8.01
N ALA A 623 45.15 17.97 7.79
CA ALA A 623 43.72 17.94 7.48
C ALA A 623 42.98 16.97 8.43
N VAL A 624 43.19 17.14 9.74
CA VAL A 624 42.73 16.19 10.78
C VAL A 624 41.41 16.56 11.45
N GLY A 625 40.75 17.63 11.00
CA GLY A 625 39.44 18.08 11.47
C GLY A 625 39.32 19.60 11.43
N GLN A 626 38.11 20.10 11.64
CA GLN A 626 37.82 21.53 11.73
C GLN A 626 36.94 21.81 12.94
N GLN A 627 36.97 23.05 13.43
CA GLN A 627 36.20 23.52 14.58
C GLN A 627 35.64 24.93 14.31
N PRO A 628 34.47 25.26 14.88
CA PRO A 628 33.96 26.62 14.93
C PRO A 628 34.85 27.52 15.80
N GLU A 629 34.93 28.81 15.46
CA GLU A 629 35.58 29.81 16.32
C GLU A 629 34.54 30.44 17.24
N THR A 630 34.46 29.93 18.46
CA THR A 630 33.46 30.29 19.47
C THR A 630 34.06 30.93 20.72
N LYS A 631 35.36 31.29 20.72
CA LYS A 631 35.98 31.93 21.89
C LYS A 631 35.28 33.22 22.31
N TRP A 632 34.73 33.98 21.36
CA TRP A 632 33.96 35.19 21.64
C TRP A 632 32.68 34.90 22.44
N ALA A 633 32.09 33.72 22.31
CA ALA A 633 30.86 33.35 23.02
C ALA A 633 31.10 33.23 24.54
N ALA A 634 32.34 33.04 25.00
CA ALA A 634 32.67 33.08 26.42
C ALA A 634 32.47 34.47 27.05
N ASN A 635 32.39 35.52 26.24
CA ASN A 635 32.10 36.89 26.69
C ASN A 635 30.58 37.19 26.71
N GLU A 636 29.73 36.27 26.27
CA GLU A 636 28.27 36.38 26.24
C GLU A 636 27.71 35.43 27.32
N ALA A 637 27.19 35.98 28.43
CA ALA A 637 26.94 35.24 29.68
C ALA A 637 25.97 34.04 29.55
N ASP A 638 25.11 34.04 28.53
CA ASP A 638 24.01 33.09 28.37
C ASP A 638 24.18 32.13 27.18
N LEU A 639 25.32 32.17 26.46
CA LEU A 639 25.60 31.22 25.38
C LEU A 639 26.45 30.04 25.86
N GLU A 640 25.88 28.84 25.75
CA GLU A 640 26.56 27.60 26.14
C GLU A 640 27.39 27.00 24.97
N VAL A 641 28.69 26.80 25.21
CA VAL A 641 29.61 26.15 24.26
C VAL A 641 29.99 24.76 24.76
N GLY A 642 29.77 23.75 23.92
CA GLY A 642 30.11 22.36 24.23
C GLY A 642 31.61 22.06 24.11
N ASN A 643 32.01 20.86 24.56
CA ASN A 643 33.40 20.42 24.66
C ASN A 643 34.20 20.39 23.34
N ARG A 644 33.54 20.53 22.18
CA ARG A 644 34.17 20.58 20.85
C ARG A 644 34.23 21.99 20.25
N GLY A 645 33.94 23.02 21.04
CA GLY A 645 33.84 24.40 20.55
C GLY A 645 32.57 24.67 19.75
N THR A 646 31.54 23.81 19.86
CA THR A 646 30.26 23.95 19.18
C THR A 646 29.21 24.61 20.07
N LEU A 647 28.28 25.36 19.48
CA LEU A 647 27.16 25.98 20.21
C LEU A 647 26.12 24.92 20.62
N THR A 648 25.58 25.08 21.84
CA THR A 648 24.52 24.20 22.36
C THR A 648 23.15 24.76 21.99
N VAL A 649 22.27 23.90 21.45
CA VAL A 649 20.90 24.25 21.05
C VAL A 649 19.93 23.13 21.37
N ASN A 650 18.64 23.44 21.40
CA ASN A 650 17.60 22.44 21.29
C ASN A 650 17.66 21.77 19.89
N PRO A 651 17.77 20.44 19.79
CA PRO A 651 18.00 19.74 18.53
C PRO A 651 16.81 19.75 17.55
N TYR A 652 15.61 20.13 18.00
CA TYR A 652 14.42 20.23 17.15
C TYR A 652 14.16 21.66 16.68
N THR A 653 14.39 22.66 17.54
CA THR A 653 14.11 24.07 17.23
C THR A 653 15.33 24.88 16.83
N MET A 654 16.55 24.36 17.04
CA MET A 654 17.82 25.07 16.84
C MET A 654 17.98 26.31 17.74
N GLN A 655 17.13 26.48 18.75
CA GLN A 655 17.16 27.59 19.70
C GLN A 655 18.28 27.39 20.72
N THR A 656 19.05 28.45 21.02
CA THR A 656 20.03 28.43 22.11
C THR A 656 19.35 28.68 23.46
N ALA A 657 20.12 28.81 24.55
CA ALA A 657 19.59 29.24 25.84
C ALA A 657 19.08 30.71 25.82
N VAL A 658 19.50 31.52 24.84
CA VAL A 658 19.00 32.88 24.63
C VAL A 658 17.78 32.83 23.72
N PRO A 659 16.57 33.22 24.17
CA PRO A 659 15.32 32.92 23.45
C PRO A 659 15.24 33.42 22.01
N HIS A 660 15.87 34.56 21.70
CA HIS A 660 15.85 35.17 20.37
C HIS A 660 17.06 34.78 19.50
N VAL A 661 17.95 33.90 19.99
CA VAL A 661 19.15 33.45 19.29
C VAL A 661 19.03 31.96 18.92
N PHE A 662 19.33 31.66 17.67
CA PHE A 662 19.27 30.33 17.09
C PHE A 662 20.63 30.01 16.46
N ALA A 663 21.02 28.74 16.38
CA ALA A 663 22.28 28.34 15.76
C ALA A 663 22.13 27.05 14.96
N GLY A 664 22.86 26.90 13.87
CA GLY A 664 22.76 25.71 13.03
C GLY A 664 23.94 25.49 12.09
N GLY A 665 23.95 24.33 11.43
CA GLY A 665 25.08 23.87 10.62
C GLY A 665 26.28 23.51 11.48
N ASP A 666 27.48 23.64 10.92
CA ASP A 666 28.73 23.19 11.56
C ASP A 666 29.03 23.90 12.88
N ALA A 667 28.44 25.09 13.11
CA ALA A 667 28.54 25.80 14.39
C ALA A 667 27.98 24.97 15.57
N VAL A 668 27.01 24.09 15.31
CA VAL A 668 26.35 23.25 16.32
C VAL A 668 26.84 21.81 16.27
N THR A 669 26.96 21.24 15.07
CA THR A 669 27.31 19.81 14.90
C THR A 669 28.81 19.54 14.84
N GLY A 670 29.62 20.58 14.60
CA GLY A 670 30.93 20.42 13.98
C GLY A 670 30.81 20.09 12.48
N PRO A 671 31.92 19.82 11.79
CA PRO A 671 31.94 19.63 10.34
C PRO A 671 30.97 18.55 9.87
N GLY A 672 29.97 18.95 9.11
CA GLY A 672 28.95 18.08 8.53
C GLY A 672 28.89 18.20 7.02
N THR A 673 27.82 17.65 6.44
CA THR A 673 27.55 17.74 5.01
C THR A 673 26.71 18.99 4.71
N VAL A 674 26.84 19.51 3.48
CA VAL A 674 26.10 20.71 3.05
C VAL A 674 24.58 20.54 3.22
N ILE A 675 24.06 19.35 2.93
CA ILE A 675 22.61 19.06 3.02
C ILE A 675 22.12 19.01 4.48
N GLU A 676 22.97 18.62 5.44
CA GLU A 676 22.65 18.68 6.87
C GLU A 676 22.63 20.11 7.38
N ALA A 677 23.52 20.98 6.89
CA ALA A 677 23.49 22.41 7.19
C ALA A 677 22.21 23.07 6.65
N VAL A 678 21.77 22.70 5.44
CA VAL A 678 20.45 23.13 4.89
C VAL A 678 19.30 22.61 5.76
N SER A 679 19.35 21.34 6.21
CA SER A 679 18.36 20.76 7.11
C SER A 679 18.26 21.52 8.44
N ALA A 680 19.40 21.88 9.04
CA ALA A 680 19.45 22.71 10.25
C ALA A 680 18.86 24.10 9.99
N GLY A 681 19.15 24.70 8.83
CA GLY A 681 18.57 25.96 8.40
C GLY A 681 17.04 25.91 8.35
N HIS A 682 16.44 24.87 7.76
CA HIS A 682 14.98 24.70 7.73
C HIS A 682 14.35 24.61 9.12
N ARG A 683 14.98 23.87 10.05
CA ARG A 683 14.51 23.79 11.43
C ARG A 683 14.55 25.16 12.10
N ALA A 684 15.63 25.91 11.90
CA ALA A 684 15.77 27.27 12.42
C ALA A 684 14.76 28.25 11.81
N VAL A 685 14.48 28.17 10.50
CA VAL A 685 13.46 29.01 9.82
C VAL A 685 12.09 28.86 10.47
N GLU A 686 11.66 27.62 10.68
CA GLU A 686 10.35 27.33 11.27
C GLU A 686 10.30 27.77 12.73
N ALA A 687 11.35 27.51 13.51
CA ALA A 687 11.42 27.93 14.91
C ALA A 687 11.48 29.46 15.07
N ILE A 688 12.28 30.17 14.27
CA ILE A 688 12.32 31.64 14.26
C ILE A 688 10.96 32.21 13.88
N HIS A 689 10.30 31.65 12.86
CA HIS A 689 8.99 32.12 12.44
C HIS A 689 7.95 31.99 13.57
N ARG A 690 7.89 30.83 14.22
CA ARG A 690 7.00 30.55 15.36
C ARG A 690 7.31 31.43 16.57
N TYR A 691 8.59 31.59 16.90
CA TYR A 691 9.04 32.49 17.96
C TYR A 691 8.57 33.93 17.74
N LEU A 692 8.75 34.46 16.52
CA LEU A 692 8.33 35.83 16.18
C LEU A 692 6.79 35.98 16.14
N ASN A 693 6.04 34.90 15.96
CA ASN A 693 4.59 34.88 16.09
C ASN A 693 4.09 34.65 17.53
N GLY A 694 4.99 34.48 18.51
CA GLY A 694 4.65 34.26 19.92
C GLY A 694 4.19 32.83 20.25
N GLU A 695 4.52 31.84 19.42
CA GLU A 695 4.20 30.44 19.66
C GLU A 695 5.19 29.77 20.63
N ASP A 696 4.73 28.74 21.36
CA ASP A 696 5.55 27.98 22.31
C ASP A 696 6.45 26.95 21.60
N LEU A 697 7.76 27.25 21.55
CA LEU A 697 8.76 26.37 20.94
C LEU A 697 9.02 25.09 21.74
N GLN A 698 8.77 25.06 23.04
CA GLN A 698 8.95 23.88 23.86
C GLN A 698 7.85 22.86 23.55
N LEU A 699 6.60 23.32 23.42
CA LEU A 699 5.48 22.49 22.98
C LEU A 699 5.74 21.95 21.55
N TYR A 700 6.16 22.82 20.64
CA TYR A 700 6.52 22.42 19.27
C TYR A 700 7.61 21.34 19.22
N ALA A 701 8.65 21.45 20.06
CA ALA A 701 9.69 20.42 20.15
C ALA A 701 9.14 19.08 20.67
N GLN A 702 8.19 19.10 21.62
CA GLN A 702 7.53 17.89 22.12
C GLN A 702 6.69 17.21 21.04
N GLU A 703 5.94 17.99 20.25
CA GLU A 703 5.16 17.49 19.11
C GLU A 703 6.05 16.80 18.07
N LEU A 704 7.18 17.41 17.72
CA LEU A 704 8.15 16.82 16.80
C LEU A 704 8.78 15.53 17.34
N THR A 705 8.95 15.43 18.66
CA THR A 705 9.48 14.23 19.33
C THR A 705 8.47 13.08 19.32
N ALA A 706 7.17 13.38 19.36
CA ALA A 706 6.09 12.40 19.36
C ALA A 706 5.80 11.79 17.97
N GLN A 707 6.32 12.39 16.90
CA GLN A 707 6.14 11.86 15.54
C GLN A 707 7.02 10.61 15.33
N GLY A 708 6.37 9.47 15.07
CA GLY A 708 7.06 8.23 14.72
C GLY A 708 7.85 8.33 13.40
N PRO A 709 8.70 7.33 13.10
CA PRO A 709 9.41 7.30 11.82
C PRO A 709 8.39 7.26 10.66
N PRO A 710 8.71 7.87 9.52
CA PRO A 710 7.82 7.85 8.36
C PRO A 710 7.52 6.40 7.92
N GLY A 711 6.30 6.20 7.41
CA GLY A 711 5.78 4.87 7.07
C GLY A 711 6.51 4.17 5.92
N GLN A 712 6.27 2.85 5.82
CA GLN A 712 6.87 1.94 4.83
C GLN A 712 5.85 1.43 3.79
N GLY A 713 4.65 2.01 3.75
CA GLY A 713 3.54 1.66 2.85
C GLY A 713 3.74 2.17 1.42
N TRP A 714 4.90 1.90 0.82
CA TRP A 714 5.23 2.27 -0.55
C TRP A 714 4.60 1.32 -1.57
N ARG A 715 4.60 1.74 -2.84
CA ARG A 715 4.23 0.87 -3.97
C ARG A 715 5.08 -0.41 -3.99
N GLU A 716 4.45 -1.54 -4.27
CA GLU A 716 5.14 -2.79 -4.56
C GLU A 716 5.94 -2.68 -5.87
N ILE A 717 7.11 -3.33 -5.90
CA ILE A 717 7.96 -3.38 -7.10
C ILE A 717 7.45 -4.51 -8.00
N PRO A 718 7.09 -4.23 -9.27
CA PRO A 718 6.70 -5.28 -10.20
C PRO A 718 7.82 -6.31 -10.40
N GLN A 719 7.48 -7.60 -10.43
CA GLN A 719 8.44 -8.71 -10.50
C GLN A 719 9.25 -8.76 -11.80
N GLU A 720 8.69 -8.24 -12.90
CA GLU A 720 9.25 -8.37 -14.26
C GLU A 720 9.81 -7.03 -14.80
N LEU A 721 10.35 -6.17 -13.93
CA LEU A 721 10.96 -4.92 -14.40
C LEU A 721 12.27 -5.17 -15.17
N PRO A 722 12.47 -4.54 -16.34
CA PRO A 722 13.72 -4.64 -17.08
C PRO A 722 14.85 -3.98 -16.29
N LYS A 723 16.02 -4.63 -16.30
CA LYS A 723 17.25 -4.09 -15.71
C LYS A 723 17.90 -3.12 -16.69
N GLU A 724 18.26 -1.94 -16.20
CA GLU A 724 18.87 -0.86 -16.97
C GLU A 724 20.13 -0.35 -16.26
N LYS A 725 21.14 0.06 -17.03
CA LYS A 725 22.38 0.62 -16.47
C LYS A 725 22.13 2.02 -15.94
N ARG A 726 22.77 2.36 -14.81
CA ARG A 726 22.80 3.71 -14.28
C ARG A 726 23.55 4.66 -15.20
N ALA A 727 23.02 5.87 -15.42
CA ALA A 727 23.75 6.94 -16.10
C ALA A 727 25.05 7.28 -15.35
N GLN A 728 26.15 7.42 -16.08
CA GLN A 728 27.46 7.75 -15.53
C GLN A 728 27.90 9.14 -16.00
N THR A 729 28.48 9.91 -15.10
CA THR A 729 29.02 11.23 -15.42
C THR A 729 30.26 11.12 -16.29
N VAL A 730 30.46 12.11 -17.17
CA VAL A 730 31.69 12.24 -17.94
C VAL A 730 32.69 13.06 -17.12
N HIS A 731 33.91 12.56 -16.96
CA HIS A 731 34.99 13.27 -16.27
C HIS A 731 36.06 13.69 -17.27
N ARG A 732 36.71 14.82 -17.02
CA ARG A 732 37.89 15.23 -17.79
C ARG A 732 39.04 14.24 -17.65
N ASP A 733 39.94 14.22 -18.63
CA ASP A 733 41.17 13.41 -18.54
C ASP A 733 41.95 13.84 -17.27
N PRO A 734 42.34 12.91 -16.39
CA PRO A 734 43.13 13.24 -15.20
C PRO A 734 44.40 14.04 -15.51
N LYS A 735 45.05 13.80 -16.66
CA LYS A 735 46.27 14.51 -17.07
C LYS A 735 46.02 15.98 -17.37
N GLU A 736 44.86 16.30 -17.95
CA GLU A 736 44.42 17.68 -18.19
C GLU A 736 43.97 18.32 -16.87
N SER A 737 43.24 17.55 -16.05
CA SER A 737 42.68 17.97 -14.76
C SER A 737 43.74 18.42 -13.76
N VAL A 738 44.91 17.77 -13.74
CA VAL A 738 46.05 18.15 -12.88
C VAL A 738 46.64 19.51 -13.24
N SER A 739 46.38 20.05 -14.43
CA SER A 739 46.95 21.32 -14.89
C SER A 739 45.97 22.50 -14.85
N SER A 740 44.74 22.29 -14.38
CA SER A 740 43.67 23.29 -14.44
C SER A 740 42.76 23.26 -13.22
N PHE A 741 42.14 24.40 -12.93
CA PHE A 741 41.06 24.54 -11.95
C PHE A 741 39.67 24.48 -12.61
N GLU A 742 39.60 24.12 -13.90
CA GLU A 742 38.34 23.87 -14.60
C GLU A 742 37.59 22.67 -14.00
N GLU A 743 36.26 22.70 -14.11
CA GLU A 743 35.37 21.67 -13.56
C GLU A 743 35.71 20.26 -14.10
N VAL A 744 35.93 19.30 -13.18
CA VAL A 744 36.37 17.94 -13.53
C VAL A 744 35.21 17.06 -13.99
N ASN A 745 34.10 17.07 -13.23
CA ASN A 745 32.90 16.33 -13.58
C ASN A 745 32.06 17.19 -14.53
N LEU A 746 31.77 16.70 -15.73
CA LEU A 746 31.04 17.40 -16.79
C LEU A 746 29.53 17.09 -16.81
N GLY A 747 29.04 16.27 -15.88
CA GLY A 747 27.64 15.87 -15.79
C GLY A 747 27.25 14.78 -16.80
N ILE A 748 25.97 14.76 -17.15
CA ILE A 748 25.33 13.80 -18.07
C ILE A 748 24.59 14.56 -19.18
N SER A 749 24.39 13.93 -20.33
CA SER A 749 23.61 14.52 -21.42
C SER A 749 22.11 14.56 -21.13
N GLU A 750 21.36 15.35 -21.89
CA GLU A 750 19.89 15.45 -21.75
C GLU A 750 19.18 14.12 -21.97
N GLU A 751 19.61 13.34 -22.96
CA GLU A 751 19.00 12.04 -23.24
C GLU A 751 19.28 11.02 -22.13
N GLU A 752 20.51 11.00 -21.60
CA GLU A 752 20.85 10.18 -20.43
C GLU A 752 20.06 10.61 -19.19
N ALA A 753 19.89 11.92 -18.95
CA ALA A 753 19.11 12.42 -17.83
C ALA A 753 17.63 12.03 -17.92
N LYS A 754 17.01 12.14 -19.11
CA LYS A 754 15.62 11.69 -19.32
C LYS A 754 15.48 10.18 -19.17
N GLN A 755 16.41 9.40 -19.70
CA GLN A 755 16.40 7.94 -19.57
C GLN A 755 16.56 7.53 -18.10
N GLU A 756 17.52 8.10 -17.40
CA GLU A 756 17.77 7.85 -15.99
C GLU A 756 16.55 8.22 -15.13
N ALA A 757 15.91 9.36 -15.42
CA ALA A 757 14.68 9.75 -14.72
C ALA A 757 13.52 8.77 -14.92
N ARG A 758 13.39 8.14 -16.10
CA ARG A 758 12.36 7.14 -16.40
C ARG A 758 12.55 5.82 -15.65
N ARG A 759 13.75 5.52 -15.17
CA ARG A 759 14.02 4.33 -14.31
C ARG A 759 13.34 4.42 -12.94
N CYS A 760 12.82 5.59 -12.55
CA CYS A 760 12.17 5.81 -11.27
C CYS A 760 10.93 4.92 -11.07
N LEU A 761 10.87 4.24 -9.92
CA LEU A 761 9.79 3.28 -9.59
C LEU A 761 8.48 3.94 -9.14
N ASN A 762 8.46 5.26 -8.95
CA ASN A 762 7.32 6.00 -8.39
C ASN A 762 6.85 5.41 -7.05
N CYS A 763 7.76 5.30 -6.07
CA CYS A 763 7.52 4.65 -4.78
C CYS A 763 6.30 5.25 -4.02
N GLY A 764 6.10 6.56 -4.12
CA GLY A 764 4.95 7.27 -3.53
C GLY A 764 3.68 7.29 -4.40
N VAL A 765 3.72 6.66 -5.58
CA VAL A 765 2.74 6.81 -6.68
C VAL A 765 2.66 8.26 -7.13
N CYS A 766 1.89 9.12 -6.46
CA CYS A 766 1.96 10.56 -6.67
C CYS A 766 3.36 11.09 -6.30
N SER A 767 3.95 11.90 -7.19
CA SER A 767 5.24 12.55 -6.96
C SER A 767 5.14 13.89 -6.23
N GLU A 768 3.94 14.33 -5.86
CA GLU A 768 3.67 15.62 -5.19
C GLU A 768 4.34 16.82 -5.88
N CYS A 769 4.46 16.81 -7.21
CA CYS A 769 5.01 17.91 -8.00
C CYS A 769 4.10 19.14 -8.10
N MET A 770 2.87 19.06 -7.57
CA MET A 770 1.85 20.12 -7.52
C MET A 770 1.38 20.71 -8.86
N GLU A 771 1.83 20.18 -10.00
CA GLU A 771 1.38 20.62 -11.34
C GLU A 771 -0.12 20.46 -11.55
N CYS A 772 -0.70 19.40 -10.99
CA CYS A 772 -2.15 19.18 -11.03
C CYS A 772 -2.94 20.30 -10.33
N LEU A 773 -2.42 20.83 -9.22
CA LEU A 773 -3.02 21.93 -8.47
C LEU A 773 -3.01 23.21 -9.30
N LYS A 774 -1.88 23.53 -9.95
CA LYS A 774 -1.75 24.69 -10.86
C LYS A 774 -2.71 24.62 -12.04
N ALA A 775 -2.93 23.42 -12.60
CA ALA A 775 -3.85 23.21 -13.72
C ALA A 775 -5.34 23.28 -13.32
N CYS A 776 -5.68 23.10 -12.03
CA CYS A 776 -7.06 23.01 -11.57
C CYS A 776 -7.72 24.39 -11.39
N LYS A 777 -8.37 24.90 -12.43
CA LYS A 777 -9.03 26.23 -12.43
C LYS A 777 -10.11 26.42 -11.36
N VAL A 778 -10.78 25.35 -10.96
CA VAL A 778 -11.86 25.39 -9.94
C VAL A 778 -11.35 25.21 -8.51
N GLY A 779 -10.04 24.95 -8.32
CA GLY A 779 -9.46 24.73 -6.99
C GLY A 779 -10.04 23.51 -6.27
N ALA A 780 -10.25 22.40 -6.99
CA ALA A 780 -10.85 21.19 -6.43
C ALA A 780 -9.83 20.24 -5.79
N ILE A 781 -8.54 20.37 -6.10
CA ILE A 781 -7.48 19.47 -5.63
C ILE A 781 -6.97 19.94 -4.26
N ASP A 782 -6.90 19.00 -3.32
CA ASP A 782 -6.38 19.24 -1.96
C ASP A 782 -5.47 18.06 -1.55
N HIS A 783 -4.16 18.32 -1.53
CA HIS A 783 -3.15 17.32 -1.17
C HIS A 783 -3.13 17.00 0.34
N ASN A 784 -3.80 17.80 1.18
CA ASN A 784 -3.86 17.63 2.64
C ASN A 784 -5.15 16.96 3.10
N MET A 785 -6.00 16.53 2.17
CA MET A 785 -7.23 15.78 2.50
C MET A 785 -6.88 14.52 3.30
N GLU A 786 -7.51 14.36 4.46
CA GLU A 786 -7.34 13.20 5.32
C GLU A 786 -8.44 12.15 5.09
N GLU A 787 -8.17 10.93 5.51
CA GLU A 787 -9.17 9.86 5.50
C GLU A 787 -10.25 10.13 6.55
N GLU A 788 -11.49 9.80 6.21
CA GLU A 788 -12.65 10.03 7.06
C GLU A 788 -13.20 8.69 7.58
N LYS A 789 -13.45 8.61 8.89
CA LYS A 789 -14.17 7.50 9.51
C LYS A 789 -15.64 7.86 9.65
N VAL A 790 -16.51 7.11 8.98
CA VAL A 790 -17.96 7.33 8.97
C VAL A 790 -18.64 6.14 9.64
N GLU A 791 -19.58 6.37 10.55
CA GLU A 791 -20.41 5.31 11.12
C GLU A 791 -21.83 5.40 10.56
N VAL A 792 -22.38 4.27 10.11
CA VAL A 792 -23.76 4.17 9.60
C VAL A 792 -24.53 3.07 10.32
N GLU A 793 -25.82 3.32 10.55
CA GLU A 793 -26.74 2.35 11.15
C GLU A 793 -27.72 1.81 10.09
N VAL A 794 -27.78 0.49 9.95
CA VAL A 794 -28.59 -0.22 8.94
C VAL A 794 -29.26 -1.46 9.52
N GLY A 795 -30.40 -1.86 8.97
CA GLY A 795 -31.09 -3.08 9.41
C GLY A 795 -30.68 -4.34 8.67
N SER A 796 -30.17 -4.18 7.44
CA SER A 796 -29.69 -5.29 6.63
C SER A 796 -28.50 -4.89 5.76
N ILE A 797 -27.76 -5.90 5.32
CA ILE A 797 -26.56 -5.75 4.51
C ILE A 797 -26.64 -6.69 3.31
N ILE A 798 -26.33 -6.20 2.12
CA ILE A 798 -26.20 -6.99 0.89
C ILE A 798 -24.75 -6.96 0.42
N ILE A 799 -24.12 -8.12 0.35
CA ILE A 799 -22.73 -8.30 -0.08
C ILE A 799 -22.72 -8.65 -1.56
N ALA A 800 -22.07 -7.80 -2.35
CA ALA A 800 -22.02 -7.85 -3.81
C ALA A 800 -20.60 -7.56 -4.33
N THR A 801 -19.59 -8.10 -3.67
CA THR A 801 -18.16 -7.75 -3.87
C THR A 801 -17.56 -8.25 -5.19
N GLY A 802 -18.24 -9.13 -5.93
CA GLY A 802 -17.79 -9.63 -7.22
C GLY A 802 -16.83 -10.82 -7.13
N PHE A 803 -15.89 -10.89 -8.07
CA PHE A 803 -14.94 -11.99 -8.27
C PHE A 803 -13.60 -11.42 -8.75
N ASP A 804 -12.53 -12.22 -8.75
CA ASP A 804 -11.27 -11.91 -9.43
C ASP A 804 -11.06 -12.87 -10.61
N LEU A 805 -10.37 -12.43 -11.67
CA LEU A 805 -9.94 -13.34 -12.73
C LEU A 805 -8.64 -14.04 -12.31
N MET A 806 -8.60 -15.38 -12.42
CA MET A 806 -7.40 -16.16 -12.13
C MET A 806 -6.22 -15.65 -12.96
N ASP A 807 -5.06 -15.47 -12.32
CA ASP A 807 -3.79 -15.21 -13.00
C ASP A 807 -3.26 -16.52 -13.61
N PRO A 808 -3.19 -16.66 -14.95
CA PRO A 808 -2.68 -17.87 -15.58
C PRO A 808 -1.14 -17.91 -15.62
N GLY A 809 -0.43 -16.92 -15.05
CA GLY A 809 1.03 -16.87 -15.02
C GLY A 809 1.71 -18.14 -14.50
N PRO A 810 1.25 -18.77 -13.41
CA PRO A 810 1.78 -20.05 -12.93
C PRO A 810 1.62 -21.22 -13.93
N MET A 811 0.75 -21.11 -14.93
CA MET A 811 0.55 -22.13 -15.97
C MET A 811 1.51 -21.91 -17.15
N GLU A 812 2.82 -22.04 -16.91
CA GLU A 812 3.89 -21.75 -17.89
C GLU A 812 3.66 -22.37 -19.29
N ARG A 813 3.00 -23.53 -19.34
CA ARG A 813 2.63 -24.23 -20.59
C ARG A 813 1.79 -23.39 -21.56
N PHE A 814 1.11 -22.35 -21.10
CA PHE A 814 0.31 -21.48 -21.96
C PHE A 814 1.06 -20.21 -22.38
N GLY A 815 2.26 -19.95 -21.83
CA GLY A 815 3.12 -18.84 -22.25
C GLY A 815 2.56 -17.44 -21.98
N TYR A 816 1.64 -17.29 -21.02
CA TYR A 816 1.17 -15.99 -20.56
C TYR A 816 2.33 -15.17 -19.95
N ARG A 817 2.38 -13.86 -20.21
CA ARG A 817 3.51 -12.92 -19.94
C ARG A 817 4.82 -13.21 -20.67
N LYS A 818 5.07 -14.46 -21.08
CA LYS A 818 6.21 -14.81 -21.93
C LYS A 818 6.00 -14.36 -23.37
N TYR A 819 4.82 -14.58 -23.93
CA TYR A 819 4.49 -14.22 -25.31
C TYR A 819 3.55 -13.00 -25.34
N PRO A 820 3.90 -11.90 -26.02
CA PRO A 820 3.08 -10.67 -26.04
C PRO A 820 1.64 -10.88 -26.53
N ASN A 821 1.44 -11.86 -27.41
CA ASN A 821 0.16 -12.17 -28.06
C ASN A 821 -0.63 -13.31 -27.38
N VAL A 822 -0.24 -13.71 -26.17
CA VAL A 822 -1.07 -14.55 -25.30
C VAL A 822 -1.76 -13.64 -24.28
N LEU A 823 -3.06 -13.46 -24.45
CA LEU A 823 -3.88 -12.54 -23.67
C LEU A 823 -4.91 -13.30 -22.83
N THR A 824 -5.26 -12.78 -21.68
CA THR A 824 -6.43 -13.20 -20.92
C THR A 824 -7.72 -12.69 -21.56
N SER A 825 -8.85 -13.26 -21.12
CA SER A 825 -10.18 -12.83 -21.54
C SER A 825 -10.44 -11.36 -21.22
N LEU A 826 -10.00 -10.87 -20.05
CA LEU A 826 -10.25 -9.48 -19.66
C LEU A 826 -9.36 -8.49 -20.42
N GLU A 827 -8.08 -8.80 -20.66
CA GLU A 827 -7.23 -8.02 -21.57
C GLU A 827 -7.86 -7.92 -22.98
N PHE A 828 -8.39 -9.03 -23.50
CA PHE A 828 -9.07 -9.04 -24.78
C PHE A 828 -10.37 -8.21 -24.79
N GLU A 829 -11.14 -8.20 -23.69
CA GLU A 829 -12.29 -7.29 -23.53
C GLU A 829 -11.86 -5.84 -23.60
N ARG A 830 -10.71 -5.50 -22.99
CA ARG A 830 -10.18 -4.13 -23.06
C ARG A 830 -9.77 -3.76 -24.47
N LEU A 831 -9.17 -4.65 -25.26
CA LEU A 831 -8.87 -4.39 -26.67
C LEU A 831 -10.12 -4.15 -27.52
N THR A 832 -11.17 -4.94 -27.30
CA THR A 832 -12.42 -4.81 -28.06
C THR A 832 -13.27 -3.61 -27.63
N ASN A 833 -13.07 -3.08 -26.42
CA ASN A 833 -13.85 -1.96 -25.92
C ASN A 833 -13.47 -0.64 -26.60
N ALA A 834 -14.47 0.12 -27.07
CA ALA A 834 -14.26 1.41 -27.73
C ALA A 834 -13.52 2.47 -26.87
N THR A 835 -13.58 2.35 -25.54
CA THR A 835 -12.85 3.23 -24.59
C THR A 835 -11.55 2.60 -24.08
N GLY A 836 -11.20 1.42 -24.58
CA GLY A 836 -9.98 0.70 -24.28
C GLY A 836 -8.74 1.24 -24.98
N PRO A 837 -7.58 0.62 -24.78
CA PRO A 837 -6.28 1.11 -25.25
C PRO A 837 -6.16 1.21 -26.78
N THR A 838 -6.88 0.39 -27.54
CA THR A 838 -6.84 0.35 -29.01
C THR A 838 -8.07 1.00 -29.68
N GLY A 839 -8.93 1.68 -28.90
CA GLY A 839 -10.17 2.28 -29.42
C GLY A 839 -11.17 1.25 -29.97
N GLY A 840 -11.08 -0.01 -29.53
CA GLY A 840 -11.95 -1.11 -29.97
C GLY A 840 -11.41 -1.94 -31.13
N ALA A 841 -10.22 -1.62 -31.64
CA ALA A 841 -9.54 -2.41 -32.67
C ALA A 841 -8.84 -3.64 -32.06
N ILE A 842 -9.04 -4.80 -32.66
CA ILE A 842 -8.37 -6.05 -32.26
C ILE A 842 -7.02 -6.11 -33.00
N LEU A 843 -5.94 -5.84 -32.28
CA LEU A 843 -4.58 -5.74 -32.82
C LEU A 843 -3.62 -6.67 -32.07
N THR A 844 -2.60 -7.19 -32.76
CA THR A 844 -1.50 -7.90 -32.11
C THR A 844 -0.63 -6.93 -31.33
N ARG A 845 -0.01 -7.44 -30.26
CA ARG A 845 0.90 -6.73 -29.37
C ARG A 845 2.35 -6.96 -29.81
N LYS A 846 3.16 -5.91 -29.76
CA LYS A 846 4.60 -5.91 -30.01
C LYS A 846 5.38 -6.19 -28.72
N GLU A 847 6.66 -6.54 -28.85
CA GLU A 847 7.55 -6.72 -27.69
C GLU A 847 7.76 -5.42 -26.90
N ASP A 848 7.71 -4.26 -27.56
CA ASP A 848 7.81 -2.94 -26.92
C ASP A 848 6.52 -2.51 -26.17
N GLY A 849 5.49 -3.36 -26.18
CA GLY A 849 4.19 -3.11 -25.55
C GLY A 849 3.19 -2.35 -26.42
N GLY A 850 3.58 -1.89 -27.61
CA GLY A 850 2.69 -1.25 -28.59
C GLY A 850 1.77 -2.24 -29.31
N PHE A 851 0.87 -1.69 -30.13
CA PHE A 851 -0.05 -2.47 -30.98
C PHE A 851 0.35 -2.37 -32.45
N ASP A 852 0.12 -3.44 -33.21
CA ASP A 852 0.52 -3.54 -34.61
C ASP A 852 -0.69 -3.68 -35.54
N GLN A 853 -0.83 -4.85 -36.16
CA GLN A 853 -1.81 -5.16 -37.19
C GLN A 853 -2.90 -6.10 -36.66
N PRO A 854 -4.06 -6.17 -37.32
CA PRO A 854 -5.09 -7.14 -36.97
C PRO A 854 -4.59 -8.59 -37.16
N PRO A 855 -4.94 -9.53 -36.26
CA PRO A 855 -4.53 -10.92 -36.39
C PRO A 855 -5.23 -11.63 -37.56
N SER A 856 -4.50 -12.41 -38.35
CA SER A 856 -5.08 -13.25 -39.41
C SER A 856 -5.63 -14.57 -38.87
N SER A 857 -5.10 -15.04 -37.74
CA SER A 857 -5.58 -16.23 -37.04
C SER A 857 -5.54 -16.11 -35.51
N VAL A 858 -6.58 -16.61 -34.84
CA VAL A 858 -6.75 -16.51 -33.37
C VAL A 858 -7.18 -17.85 -32.78
N ALA A 859 -6.53 -18.28 -31.69
CA ALA A 859 -6.97 -19.41 -30.87
C ALA A 859 -7.59 -18.94 -29.55
N ILE A 860 -8.71 -19.53 -29.15
CA ILE A 860 -9.40 -19.25 -27.89
C ILE A 860 -9.40 -20.53 -27.05
N LEU A 861 -8.75 -20.49 -25.89
CA LEU A 861 -8.53 -21.66 -25.04
C LEU A 861 -9.50 -21.64 -23.87
N HIS A 862 -10.43 -22.60 -23.83
CA HIS A 862 -11.42 -22.73 -22.77
C HIS A 862 -10.83 -23.41 -21.54
N CYS A 863 -11.51 -23.25 -20.39
CA CYS A 863 -11.20 -23.97 -19.15
C CYS A 863 -9.74 -23.82 -18.69
N VAL A 864 -9.17 -22.61 -18.83
CA VAL A 864 -7.85 -22.32 -18.26
C VAL A 864 -8.02 -22.18 -16.75
N GLY A 865 -7.50 -23.16 -16.00
CA GLY A 865 -7.61 -23.21 -14.54
C GLY A 865 -8.98 -23.60 -13.96
N SER A 866 -10.03 -23.69 -14.78
CA SER A 866 -11.33 -24.29 -14.39
C SER A 866 -11.42 -25.75 -14.81
N ARG A 867 -12.18 -26.56 -14.05
CA ARG A 867 -12.27 -28.02 -14.24
C ARG A 867 -10.89 -28.65 -14.33
N ASP A 868 -9.99 -28.21 -13.45
CA ASP A 868 -8.59 -28.63 -13.37
C ASP A 868 -8.26 -28.94 -11.92
N VAL A 869 -7.97 -30.21 -11.62
CA VAL A 869 -7.67 -30.69 -10.26
C VAL A 869 -6.41 -30.06 -9.64
N ASN A 870 -5.55 -29.45 -10.46
CA ASN A 870 -4.37 -28.73 -9.97
C ASN A 870 -4.68 -27.28 -9.56
N TYR A 871 -5.88 -26.80 -9.90
CA TYR A 871 -6.34 -25.44 -9.65
C TYR A 871 -7.79 -25.52 -9.14
N HIS A 872 -8.80 -25.23 -9.98
CA HIS A 872 -10.20 -25.27 -9.57
C HIS A 872 -10.96 -26.42 -10.21
N GLU A 873 -11.52 -27.30 -9.40
CA GLU A 873 -12.35 -28.42 -9.88
C GLU A 873 -13.71 -27.97 -10.44
N TYR A 874 -14.19 -26.78 -10.07
CA TYR A 874 -15.47 -26.25 -10.53
C TYR A 874 -15.39 -25.65 -11.94
N CYS A 875 -16.57 -25.40 -12.52
CA CYS A 875 -16.71 -24.69 -13.79
C CYS A 875 -17.05 -23.22 -13.55
N SER A 876 -16.35 -22.32 -14.25
CA SER A 876 -16.61 -20.87 -14.18
C SER A 876 -17.91 -20.41 -14.87
N ARG A 877 -18.70 -21.33 -15.45
CA ARG A 877 -20.03 -21.15 -16.07
C ARG A 877 -20.14 -20.19 -17.27
N VAL A 878 -19.33 -19.14 -17.36
CA VAL A 878 -19.46 -18.06 -18.36
C VAL A 878 -18.43 -18.14 -19.49
N CYS A 879 -17.34 -18.89 -19.30
CA CYS A 879 -16.19 -18.88 -20.21
C CYS A 879 -16.49 -19.41 -21.61
N CYS A 880 -17.34 -20.43 -21.74
CA CYS A 880 -17.78 -20.89 -23.06
C CYS A 880 -18.51 -19.78 -23.82
N MET A 881 -19.35 -18.99 -23.14
CA MET A 881 -20.17 -17.97 -23.78
C MET A 881 -19.40 -16.72 -24.17
N TYR A 882 -18.52 -16.22 -23.30
CA TYR A 882 -17.68 -15.10 -23.72
C TYR A 882 -16.66 -15.51 -24.79
N ALA A 883 -16.21 -16.78 -24.83
CA ALA A 883 -15.34 -17.27 -25.89
C ALA A 883 -16.04 -17.28 -27.25
N LEU A 884 -17.30 -17.73 -27.29
CA LEU A 884 -18.14 -17.63 -28.49
C LEU A 884 -18.40 -16.16 -28.87
N LYS A 885 -18.61 -15.29 -27.89
CA LYS A 885 -18.72 -13.84 -28.10
C LYS A 885 -17.45 -13.28 -28.75
N TYR A 886 -16.28 -13.63 -28.25
CA TYR A 886 -15.01 -13.18 -28.83
C TYR A 886 -14.84 -13.70 -30.25
N ALA A 887 -15.18 -14.96 -30.50
CA ALA A 887 -15.10 -15.53 -31.84
C ALA A 887 -15.99 -14.76 -32.85
N HIS A 888 -17.21 -14.42 -32.44
CA HIS A 888 -18.11 -13.55 -33.21
C HIS A 888 -17.49 -12.16 -33.44
N LEU A 889 -17.01 -11.50 -32.40
CA LEU A 889 -16.43 -10.14 -32.50
C LEU A 889 -15.19 -10.10 -33.41
N ILE A 890 -14.37 -11.14 -33.40
CA ILE A 890 -13.21 -11.27 -34.30
C ILE A 890 -13.68 -11.34 -35.75
N LYS A 891 -14.66 -12.21 -36.06
CA LYS A 891 -15.22 -12.35 -37.40
C LYS A 891 -15.88 -11.06 -37.90
N ASP A 892 -16.59 -10.37 -37.02
CA ASP A 892 -17.31 -9.13 -37.33
C ASP A 892 -16.36 -7.94 -37.59
N ARG A 893 -15.32 -7.79 -36.76
CA ARG A 893 -14.46 -6.58 -36.78
C ARG A 893 -13.15 -6.71 -37.52
N VAL A 894 -12.54 -7.89 -37.51
CA VAL A 894 -11.27 -8.13 -38.21
C VAL A 894 -11.57 -8.58 -39.65
N GLY A 895 -12.55 -9.46 -39.82
CA GLY A 895 -13.03 -9.90 -41.12
C GLY A 895 -13.51 -11.36 -41.12
N GLY A 896 -14.46 -11.67 -42.00
CA GLY A 896 -15.03 -13.01 -42.11
C GLY A 896 -14.01 -14.11 -42.46
N GLU A 897 -12.91 -13.75 -43.12
CA GLU A 897 -11.82 -14.65 -43.52
C GLU A 897 -10.85 -15.00 -42.37
N THR A 898 -10.85 -14.22 -41.27
CA THR A 898 -9.95 -14.47 -40.13
C THR A 898 -10.19 -15.86 -39.55
N ALA A 899 -9.13 -16.67 -39.41
CA ALA A 899 -9.26 -18.04 -38.92
C ALA A 899 -9.37 -18.06 -37.39
N VAL A 900 -10.54 -18.45 -36.86
CA VAL A 900 -10.79 -18.50 -35.41
C VAL A 900 -10.97 -19.94 -34.94
N TYR A 901 -10.23 -20.35 -33.91
CA TYR A 901 -10.22 -21.69 -33.35
C TYR A 901 -10.64 -21.66 -31.89
N ASN A 902 -11.66 -22.42 -31.50
CA ASN A 902 -12.06 -22.62 -30.10
C ASN A 902 -11.67 -24.01 -29.62
N PHE A 903 -10.83 -24.10 -28.60
CA PHE A 903 -10.40 -25.36 -27.99
C PHE A 903 -11.18 -25.61 -26.71
N TYR A 904 -12.05 -26.62 -26.69
CA TYR A 904 -13.01 -26.85 -25.63
C TYR A 904 -13.09 -28.31 -25.19
N ILE A 905 -13.62 -28.56 -23.99
CA ILE A 905 -13.99 -29.90 -23.50
C ILE A 905 -15.48 -30.16 -23.76
N ASP A 906 -16.31 -29.28 -23.21
CA ASP A 906 -17.76 -29.20 -23.43
C ASP A 906 -18.13 -27.72 -23.63
N LEU A 907 -19.08 -27.43 -24.52
CA LEU A 907 -19.66 -26.09 -24.67
C LEU A 907 -20.90 -25.98 -23.78
N ARG A 908 -20.82 -25.17 -22.71
CA ARG A 908 -21.88 -25.04 -21.71
C ARG A 908 -22.79 -23.84 -22.01
N CYS A 909 -23.62 -23.97 -23.03
CA CYS A 909 -24.52 -22.94 -23.53
C CYS A 909 -25.95 -23.08 -22.95
N PHE A 910 -26.09 -23.04 -21.62
CA PHE A 910 -27.32 -23.46 -20.92
C PHE A 910 -28.39 -22.35 -20.74
N GLY A 911 -28.05 -21.09 -20.98
CA GLY A 911 -28.96 -19.95 -20.82
C GLY A 911 -29.93 -19.78 -22.00
N LYS A 912 -30.97 -18.97 -21.83
CA LYS A 912 -31.91 -18.67 -22.93
C LYS A 912 -31.19 -17.96 -24.08
N GLY A 913 -31.26 -18.52 -25.29
CA GLY A 913 -30.60 -17.95 -26.47
C GLY A 913 -29.13 -18.36 -26.63
N TYR A 914 -28.57 -19.18 -25.72
CA TYR A 914 -27.13 -19.46 -25.69
C TYR A 914 -26.75 -20.52 -26.72
N GLU A 915 -27.57 -21.55 -26.89
CA GLU A 915 -27.39 -22.58 -27.92
C GLU A 915 -27.64 -22.01 -29.32
N GLU A 916 -28.62 -21.12 -29.46
CA GLU A 916 -28.88 -20.38 -30.69
C GLU A 916 -27.70 -19.47 -31.05
N PHE A 917 -27.07 -18.86 -30.05
CA PHE A 917 -25.86 -18.07 -30.24
C PHE A 917 -24.66 -18.95 -30.67
N LEU A 918 -24.50 -20.15 -30.08
CA LEU A 918 -23.53 -21.14 -30.57
C LEU A 918 -23.78 -21.51 -32.04
N THR A 919 -25.03 -21.81 -32.39
CA THR A 919 -25.42 -22.15 -33.77
C THR A 919 -25.06 -21.03 -34.74
N ARG A 920 -25.33 -19.77 -34.36
CA ARG A 920 -24.91 -18.60 -35.14
C ARG A 920 -23.39 -18.57 -35.34
N VAL A 921 -22.60 -18.69 -34.28
CA VAL A 921 -21.13 -18.65 -34.36
C VAL A 921 -20.58 -19.79 -35.23
N GLN A 922 -21.23 -20.96 -35.24
CA GLN A 922 -20.88 -22.05 -36.17
C GLN A 922 -21.11 -21.65 -37.64
N THR A 923 -22.21 -20.97 -37.95
CA THR A 923 -22.49 -20.49 -39.32
C THR A 923 -21.52 -19.40 -39.80
N GLU A 924 -20.85 -18.71 -38.87
CA GLU A 924 -19.82 -17.69 -39.15
C GLU A 924 -18.44 -18.31 -39.50
N GLY A 925 -18.34 -19.64 -39.57
CA GLY A 925 -17.12 -20.34 -39.99
C GLY A 925 -16.05 -20.44 -38.90
N VAL A 926 -16.44 -20.36 -37.62
CA VAL A 926 -15.55 -20.58 -36.48
C VAL A 926 -15.28 -22.08 -36.31
N LYS A 927 -14.00 -22.44 -36.13
CA LYS A 927 -13.58 -23.84 -35.96
C LYS A 927 -13.68 -24.24 -34.49
N LEU A 928 -14.56 -25.18 -34.18
CA LEU A 928 -14.75 -25.72 -32.83
C LEU A 928 -14.01 -27.05 -32.69
N ILE A 929 -12.95 -27.07 -31.88
CA ILE A 929 -12.09 -28.22 -31.67
C ILE A 929 -12.35 -28.80 -30.28
N ARG A 930 -12.84 -30.03 -30.22
CA ARG A 930 -13.08 -30.73 -28.96
C ARG A 930 -11.78 -31.33 -28.44
N GLY A 931 -11.00 -30.50 -27.78
CA GLY A 931 -9.71 -30.84 -27.20
C GLY A 931 -9.23 -29.74 -26.27
N LYS A 932 -8.84 -30.08 -25.03
CA LYS A 932 -8.17 -29.13 -24.13
C LYS A 932 -6.76 -28.88 -24.68
N ALA A 933 -6.41 -27.61 -24.88
CA ALA A 933 -5.05 -27.26 -25.30
C ALA A 933 -4.03 -27.71 -24.24
N THR A 934 -2.96 -28.36 -24.69
CA THR A 934 -1.91 -28.89 -23.83
C THR A 934 -0.79 -27.89 -23.63
N ARG A 935 -0.44 -27.14 -24.68
CA ARG A 935 0.66 -26.16 -24.67
C ARG A 935 0.50 -25.11 -25.76
N VAL A 936 1.05 -23.91 -25.50
CA VAL A 936 1.35 -22.87 -26.50
C VAL A 936 2.88 -22.76 -26.63
N THR A 937 3.40 -22.73 -27.85
CA THR A 937 4.85 -22.62 -28.13
C THR A 937 5.08 -21.77 -29.38
N ASP A 938 6.24 -21.15 -29.50
CA ASP A 938 6.72 -20.41 -30.69
C ASP A 938 7.69 -21.24 -31.55
N ARG A 939 7.99 -22.48 -31.11
CA ARG A 939 8.86 -23.41 -31.83
C ARG A 939 8.14 -24.04 -33.04
N ALA A 940 8.50 -23.56 -34.23
CA ALA A 940 8.10 -24.13 -35.50
C ALA A 940 8.74 -25.51 -35.76
N GLU A 941 7.94 -26.46 -36.25
CA GLU A 941 8.37 -27.77 -36.77
C GLU A 941 8.18 -27.86 -38.30
N ASP A 942 7.32 -27.00 -38.86
CA ASP A 942 7.04 -26.91 -40.29
C ASP A 942 7.14 -25.44 -40.78
N PRO A 943 7.43 -25.20 -42.07
CA PRO A 943 7.55 -23.83 -42.62
C PRO A 943 6.31 -22.95 -42.43
N GLY A 944 5.12 -23.54 -42.32
CA GLY A 944 3.86 -22.82 -42.08
C GLY A 944 3.69 -22.32 -40.63
N GLU A 945 4.57 -22.70 -39.72
CA GLU A 945 4.55 -22.31 -38.30
C GLU A 945 5.54 -21.19 -37.97
N GLU A 946 6.44 -20.85 -38.90
CA GLU A 946 7.47 -19.83 -38.67
C GLU A 946 6.85 -18.47 -38.33
N GLY A 947 7.30 -17.88 -37.22
CA GLY A 947 6.83 -16.56 -36.75
C GLY A 947 5.42 -16.54 -36.14
N LYS A 948 4.79 -17.70 -35.89
CA LYS A 948 3.46 -17.83 -35.28
C LYS A 948 3.53 -18.41 -33.86
N LEU A 949 2.46 -18.27 -33.10
CA LEU A 949 2.21 -19.07 -31.90
C LEU A 949 1.53 -20.38 -32.30
N ILE A 950 1.99 -21.51 -31.79
CA ILE A 950 1.48 -22.84 -32.09
C ILE A 950 0.72 -23.37 -30.87
N VAL A 951 -0.58 -23.62 -31.04
CA VAL A 951 -1.41 -24.31 -30.05
C VAL A 951 -1.39 -25.80 -30.33
N ILE A 952 -0.96 -26.59 -29.33
CA ILE A 952 -0.95 -28.04 -29.40
C ILE A 952 -2.16 -28.58 -28.62
N ALA A 953 -2.95 -29.44 -29.25
CA ALA A 953 -4.09 -30.10 -28.63
C ALA A 953 -4.38 -31.44 -29.31
N GLU A 954 -5.07 -32.34 -28.62
CA GLU A 954 -5.67 -33.51 -29.25
C GLU A 954 -7.12 -33.20 -29.61
N ASP A 955 -7.50 -33.31 -30.88
CA ASP A 955 -8.90 -33.35 -31.26
C ASP A 955 -9.47 -34.73 -30.92
N THR A 956 -10.22 -34.78 -29.82
CA THR A 956 -10.76 -36.03 -29.28
C THR A 956 -11.81 -36.67 -30.18
N LEU A 957 -12.40 -35.94 -31.13
CA LEU A 957 -13.37 -36.49 -32.08
C LEU A 957 -12.69 -37.24 -33.22
N SER A 958 -11.48 -36.83 -33.59
CA SER A 958 -10.69 -37.49 -34.64
C SER A 958 -9.52 -38.32 -34.11
N SER A 959 -9.25 -38.26 -32.80
CA SER A 959 -8.09 -38.86 -32.11
C SER A 959 -6.75 -38.47 -32.74
N LYS A 960 -6.64 -37.22 -33.20
CA LYS A 960 -5.43 -36.67 -33.82
C LYS A 960 -4.86 -35.54 -32.98
N VAL A 961 -3.55 -35.59 -32.78
CA VAL A 961 -2.80 -34.45 -32.26
C VAL A 961 -2.70 -33.41 -33.35
N MET A 962 -3.06 -32.18 -33.02
CA MET A 962 -3.04 -31.03 -33.91
C MET A 962 -2.05 -29.99 -33.39
N ARG A 963 -1.36 -29.36 -34.34
CA ARG A 963 -0.56 -28.16 -34.15
C ARG A 963 -1.20 -27.05 -34.96
N VAL A 964 -1.67 -26.00 -34.30
CA VAL A 964 -2.44 -24.93 -34.96
C VAL A 964 -1.67 -23.61 -34.84
N PRO A 965 -1.03 -23.13 -35.92
CA PRO A 965 -0.35 -21.85 -35.91
C PRO A 965 -1.34 -20.67 -35.96
N VAL A 966 -1.18 -19.73 -35.03
CA VAL A 966 -2.02 -18.54 -34.83
C VAL A 966 -1.20 -17.29 -34.54
N ASP A 967 -1.75 -16.11 -34.84
CA ASP A 967 -1.15 -14.82 -34.49
C ASP A 967 -1.39 -14.43 -33.04
N MET A 968 -2.51 -14.87 -32.47
CA MET A 968 -2.96 -14.50 -31.14
C MET A 968 -3.62 -15.68 -30.42
N VAL A 969 -3.39 -15.78 -29.11
CA VAL A 969 -4.06 -16.73 -28.23
C VAL A 969 -4.81 -15.98 -27.14
N ILE A 970 -6.08 -16.31 -26.95
CA ILE A 970 -6.93 -15.79 -25.88
C ILE A 970 -7.18 -16.90 -24.88
N LEU A 971 -6.67 -16.74 -23.67
CA LEU A 971 -6.92 -17.61 -22.54
C LEU A 971 -8.27 -17.25 -21.93
N CYS A 972 -9.03 -18.26 -21.49
CA CYS A 972 -10.26 -18.10 -20.75
C CYS A 972 -10.07 -18.58 -19.30
N PRO A 973 -9.45 -17.77 -18.40
CA PRO A 973 -9.13 -18.17 -17.04
C PRO A 973 -10.36 -18.41 -16.17
N ALA A 974 -10.15 -19.05 -15.03
CA ALA A 974 -11.19 -19.25 -14.04
C ALA A 974 -11.65 -17.93 -13.42
N MET A 975 -12.94 -17.84 -13.11
CA MET A 975 -13.45 -16.85 -12.15
C MET A 975 -13.17 -17.39 -10.76
N GLU A 976 -12.45 -16.61 -9.96
CA GLU A 976 -12.10 -16.98 -8.59
C GLU A 976 -12.83 -16.08 -7.59
N ALA A 977 -13.03 -16.63 -6.40
CA ALA A 977 -13.34 -15.81 -5.25
C ALA A 977 -12.27 -14.74 -5.07
N ARG A 978 -12.68 -13.55 -4.62
CA ARG A 978 -11.70 -12.48 -4.43
C ARG A 978 -10.68 -12.86 -3.37
N LYS A 979 -9.45 -12.40 -3.53
CA LYS A 979 -8.34 -12.69 -2.60
C LYS A 979 -8.62 -12.24 -1.15
N ASP A 980 -9.43 -11.20 -0.98
CA ASP A 980 -9.84 -10.64 0.32
C ASP A 980 -11.13 -11.25 0.89
N ASN A 981 -11.75 -12.24 0.24
CA ASN A 981 -12.97 -12.89 0.74
C ASN A 981 -12.84 -13.42 2.18
N PRO A 982 -11.72 -14.03 2.64
CA PRO A 982 -11.58 -14.45 4.03
C PRO A 982 -11.67 -13.29 5.03
N GLU A 983 -11.11 -12.13 4.67
CA GLU A 983 -11.18 -10.94 5.51
C GLU A 983 -12.60 -10.35 5.52
N VAL A 984 -13.25 -10.24 4.35
CA VAL A 984 -14.65 -9.82 4.25
C VAL A 984 -15.55 -10.77 5.04
N ALA A 985 -15.33 -12.09 4.96
CA ALA A 985 -16.08 -13.06 5.74
C ALA A 985 -15.92 -12.85 7.25
N ARG A 986 -14.72 -12.53 7.70
CA ARG A 986 -14.47 -12.19 9.11
C ARG A 986 -15.21 -10.92 9.53
N VAL A 987 -15.14 -9.86 8.73
CA VAL A 987 -15.77 -8.56 9.05
C VAL A 987 -17.30 -8.69 9.12
N PHE A 988 -17.91 -9.42 8.19
CA PHE A 988 -19.37 -9.56 8.11
C PHE A 988 -19.92 -10.82 8.80
N GLY A 989 -19.07 -11.69 9.34
CA GLY A 989 -19.49 -12.96 9.94
C GLY A 989 -20.11 -13.94 8.93
N LEU A 990 -19.51 -14.07 7.74
CA LEU A 990 -19.97 -14.97 6.67
C LEU A 990 -19.24 -16.32 6.70
N THR A 991 -19.84 -17.33 6.07
CA THR A 991 -19.18 -18.61 5.81
C THR A 991 -18.64 -18.64 4.38
N VAL A 992 -17.43 -19.18 4.22
CA VAL A 992 -16.77 -19.36 2.92
C VAL A 992 -16.82 -20.85 2.54
N GLY A 993 -17.20 -21.13 1.30
CA GLY A 993 -17.22 -22.47 0.74
C GLY A 993 -15.82 -23.02 0.44
N ARG A 994 -15.74 -24.31 0.09
CA ARG A 994 -14.45 -24.95 -0.30
C ARG A 994 -13.86 -24.36 -1.59
N ASP A 995 -14.70 -23.75 -2.40
CA ASP A 995 -14.37 -23.04 -3.63
C ASP A 995 -13.94 -21.58 -3.39
N GLY A 996 -13.93 -21.11 -2.14
CA GLY A 996 -13.52 -19.77 -1.74
C GLY A 996 -14.62 -18.70 -1.82
N PHE A 997 -15.78 -19.02 -2.40
CA PHE A 997 -16.91 -18.09 -2.51
C PHE A 997 -17.74 -18.05 -1.22
N PHE A 998 -18.62 -17.05 -1.07
CA PHE A 998 -19.52 -16.99 0.08
C PHE A 998 -20.62 -18.06 -0.03
N LEU A 999 -20.88 -18.74 1.08
CA LEU A 999 -21.87 -19.81 1.16
C LEU A 999 -23.26 -19.25 1.48
N GLU A 1000 -24.24 -19.60 0.67
CA GLU A 1000 -25.66 -19.36 0.96
C GLU A 1000 -26.18 -20.26 2.09
N GLU A 1001 -27.31 -19.90 2.70
CA GLU A 1001 -27.92 -20.74 3.75
C GLU A 1001 -28.46 -22.06 3.20
N HIS A 1002 -29.11 -22.01 2.03
CA HIS A 1002 -29.51 -23.23 1.33
C HIS A 1002 -29.58 -23.01 -0.20
N PRO A 1003 -28.92 -23.87 -1.01
CA PRO A 1003 -28.79 -23.67 -2.47
C PRO A 1003 -30.10 -23.48 -3.25
N LYS A 1004 -31.23 -23.95 -2.70
CA LYS A 1004 -32.54 -23.91 -3.37
C LYS A 1004 -33.63 -23.14 -2.61
N LEU A 1005 -33.53 -23.10 -1.29
CA LEU A 1005 -34.61 -22.55 -0.44
C LEU A 1005 -34.29 -21.10 -0.10
N GLU A 1006 -33.02 -20.81 0.16
CA GLU A 1006 -32.54 -19.49 0.55
C GLU A 1006 -31.20 -19.18 -0.18
N PRO A 1007 -31.21 -19.06 -1.52
CA PRO A 1007 -29.99 -18.94 -2.33
C PRO A 1007 -29.29 -17.57 -2.25
N VAL A 1008 -29.88 -16.62 -1.51
CA VAL A 1008 -29.35 -15.27 -1.28
C VAL A 1008 -29.15 -14.96 0.20
N SER A 1009 -29.72 -15.76 1.09
CA SER A 1009 -29.53 -15.62 2.53
C SER A 1009 -28.22 -16.26 2.95
N THR A 1010 -27.71 -15.84 4.11
CA THR A 1010 -26.53 -16.43 4.72
C THR A 1010 -26.88 -16.96 6.11
N ALA A 1011 -25.96 -17.73 6.71
CA ALA A 1011 -26.10 -18.18 8.09
C ALA A 1011 -26.22 -17.02 9.10
N THR A 1012 -25.78 -15.83 8.72
CA THR A 1012 -25.92 -14.62 9.53
C THR A 1012 -27.17 -13.85 9.09
N SER A 1013 -28.22 -13.94 9.91
CA SER A 1013 -29.50 -13.28 9.64
C SER A 1013 -29.33 -11.78 9.39
N GLY A 1014 -30.04 -11.24 8.39
CA GLY A 1014 -29.96 -9.85 7.99
C GLY A 1014 -28.80 -9.51 7.05
N ILE A 1015 -27.93 -10.48 6.74
CA ILE A 1015 -26.87 -10.33 5.74
C ILE A 1015 -27.15 -11.26 4.56
N PHE A 1016 -27.21 -10.68 3.37
CA PHE A 1016 -27.52 -11.35 2.11
C PHE A 1016 -26.33 -11.28 1.16
N ILE A 1017 -26.26 -12.19 0.20
CA ILE A 1017 -25.22 -12.26 -0.83
C ILE A 1017 -25.85 -12.16 -2.23
N ALA A 1018 -25.20 -11.44 -3.14
CA ALA A 1018 -25.68 -11.25 -4.49
C ALA A 1018 -24.54 -11.18 -5.51
N GLY A 1019 -24.68 -11.93 -6.61
CA GLY A 1019 -23.77 -11.89 -7.73
C GLY A 1019 -22.60 -12.84 -7.61
N ALA A 1020 -21.51 -12.52 -8.31
CA ALA A 1020 -20.39 -13.44 -8.49
C ALA A 1020 -19.62 -13.76 -7.19
N CYS A 1021 -19.84 -13.01 -6.10
CA CYS A 1021 -19.22 -13.32 -4.81
C CYS A 1021 -19.76 -14.60 -4.15
N GLN A 1022 -20.94 -15.08 -4.57
CA GLN A 1022 -21.49 -16.38 -4.16
C GLN A 1022 -21.01 -17.53 -5.07
N GLY A 1023 -20.45 -17.24 -6.24
CA GLY A 1023 -19.96 -18.24 -7.18
C GLY A 1023 -20.07 -17.78 -8.63
N PRO A 1024 -19.38 -18.45 -9.58
CA PRO A 1024 -19.35 -18.04 -10.98
C PRO A 1024 -20.75 -18.00 -11.63
N LYS A 1025 -21.08 -16.90 -12.30
CA LYS A 1025 -22.37 -16.68 -12.98
C LYS A 1025 -22.30 -15.52 -13.97
N ASP A 1026 -23.24 -15.49 -14.91
CA ASP A 1026 -23.37 -14.43 -15.90
C ASP A 1026 -24.14 -13.20 -15.37
N ILE A 1027 -24.29 -12.19 -16.22
CA ILE A 1027 -24.96 -10.93 -15.88
C ILE A 1027 -26.46 -11.14 -15.60
N PRO A 1028 -27.25 -11.84 -16.44
CA PRO A 1028 -28.66 -12.13 -16.14
C PRO A 1028 -28.89 -12.82 -14.78
N ASP A 1029 -28.16 -13.91 -14.50
CA ASP A 1029 -28.25 -14.63 -13.22
C ASP A 1029 -27.87 -13.70 -12.06
N THR A 1030 -26.82 -12.89 -12.23
CA THR A 1030 -26.37 -11.91 -11.24
C THR A 1030 -27.44 -10.87 -10.93
N VAL A 1031 -28.07 -10.31 -11.96
CA VAL A 1031 -29.14 -9.32 -11.81
C VAL A 1031 -30.34 -9.95 -11.11
N ALA A 1032 -30.74 -11.16 -11.49
CA ALA A 1032 -31.84 -11.88 -10.85
C ALA A 1032 -31.57 -12.15 -9.37
N GLN A 1033 -30.35 -12.59 -9.03
CA GLN A 1033 -29.95 -12.82 -7.64
C GLN A 1033 -29.96 -11.53 -6.82
N ALA A 1034 -29.50 -10.41 -7.39
CA ALA A 1034 -29.54 -9.11 -6.75
C ALA A 1034 -30.97 -8.64 -6.44
N LYS A 1035 -31.93 -8.89 -7.35
CA LYS A 1035 -33.35 -8.62 -7.07
C LYS A 1035 -33.89 -9.47 -5.93
N GLY A 1036 -33.48 -10.75 -5.86
CA GLY A 1036 -33.82 -11.64 -4.75
C GLY A 1036 -33.29 -11.10 -3.40
N ALA A 1037 -32.02 -10.72 -3.34
CA ALA A 1037 -31.42 -10.15 -2.14
C ALA A 1037 -32.08 -8.81 -1.74
N ALA A 1038 -32.39 -7.94 -2.70
CA ALA A 1038 -33.12 -6.71 -2.46
C ALA A 1038 -34.53 -6.97 -1.90
N SER A 1039 -35.23 -7.99 -2.40
CA SER A 1039 -36.55 -8.41 -1.91
C SER A 1039 -36.48 -8.85 -0.44
N GLU A 1040 -35.52 -9.69 -0.08
CA GLU A 1040 -35.35 -10.16 1.31
C GLU A 1040 -34.98 -9.01 2.27
N ALA A 1041 -34.05 -8.13 1.87
CA ALA A 1041 -33.69 -6.95 2.65
C ALA A 1041 -34.87 -5.98 2.83
N THR A 1042 -35.66 -5.78 1.78
CA THR A 1042 -36.86 -4.94 1.80
C THR A 1042 -37.96 -5.58 2.65
N ALA A 1043 -38.12 -6.90 2.62
CA ALA A 1043 -39.07 -7.61 3.46
C ALA A 1043 -38.76 -7.36 4.95
N LEU A 1044 -37.50 -7.49 5.36
CA LEU A 1044 -37.06 -7.18 6.72
C LEU A 1044 -37.41 -5.74 7.11
N SER A 1045 -37.10 -4.78 6.23
CA SER A 1045 -37.36 -3.35 6.43
C SER A 1045 -38.86 -3.04 6.54
N SER A 1046 -39.67 -3.70 5.72
CA SER A 1046 -41.13 -3.54 5.66
C SER A 1046 -41.85 -4.14 6.88
N PHE A 1047 -41.38 -5.28 7.39
CA PHE A 1047 -41.93 -5.85 8.62
C PHE A 1047 -41.68 -4.94 9.84
N GLY A 1048 -40.59 -4.17 9.83
CA GLY A 1048 -40.22 -3.21 10.88
C GLY A 1048 -39.84 -3.84 12.22
N LYS A 1049 -39.90 -5.17 12.31
CA LYS A 1049 -39.57 -5.95 13.50
C LYS A 1049 -39.04 -7.32 13.12
N VAL A 1050 -38.15 -7.87 13.94
CA VAL A 1050 -37.59 -9.21 13.77
C VAL A 1050 -37.58 -9.96 15.09
N GLU A 1051 -37.82 -11.27 15.03
CA GLU A 1051 -37.73 -12.17 16.17
C GLU A 1051 -36.28 -12.63 16.35
N ILE A 1052 -35.73 -12.42 17.55
CA ILE A 1052 -34.42 -12.92 17.94
C ILE A 1052 -34.60 -14.28 18.59
N SER A 1053 -33.73 -15.22 18.21
CA SER A 1053 -33.65 -16.53 18.84
C SER A 1053 -33.40 -16.39 20.35
N PRO A 1054 -34.20 -17.02 21.21
CA PRO A 1054 -34.02 -16.97 22.66
C PRO A 1054 -32.95 -17.96 23.16
N MET A 1055 -32.26 -18.65 22.25
CA MET A 1055 -31.14 -19.55 22.55
C MET A 1055 -29.86 -18.74 22.83
N THR A 1056 -29.94 -17.77 23.73
CA THR A 1056 -28.86 -16.85 24.09
C THR A 1056 -28.11 -17.37 25.32
N SER A 1057 -26.89 -16.87 25.52
CA SER A 1057 -26.17 -17.07 26.76
C SER A 1057 -26.84 -16.30 27.90
N HIS A 1058 -26.87 -16.89 29.09
CA HIS A 1058 -27.33 -16.27 30.32
C HIS A 1058 -26.24 -16.40 31.38
N ILE A 1059 -25.93 -15.30 32.06
CA ILE A 1059 -24.98 -15.28 33.18
C ILE A 1059 -25.77 -15.07 34.45
N ASP A 1060 -25.77 -16.08 35.32
CA ASP A 1060 -26.42 -16.00 36.62
C ASP A 1060 -25.65 -15.02 37.52
N PRO A 1061 -26.27 -13.89 37.93
CA PRO A 1061 -25.60 -12.87 38.73
C PRO A 1061 -25.28 -13.35 40.15
N ASP A 1062 -25.96 -14.38 40.66
CA ASP A 1062 -25.74 -14.90 42.02
C ASP A 1062 -24.53 -15.86 42.08
N ILE A 1063 -24.12 -16.39 40.92
CA ILE A 1063 -22.96 -17.30 40.77
C ILE A 1063 -21.77 -16.57 40.14
N CYS A 1064 -22.01 -15.49 39.42
CA CYS A 1064 -20.96 -14.75 38.71
C CYS A 1064 -19.96 -14.12 39.71
N ILE A 1065 -18.69 -14.50 39.59
CA ILE A 1065 -17.60 -13.95 40.40
C ILE A 1065 -16.94 -12.70 39.78
N GLY A 1066 -17.48 -12.17 38.67
CA GLY A 1066 -16.97 -10.96 38.04
C GLY A 1066 -15.59 -11.07 37.38
N CYS A 1067 -15.14 -12.27 37.00
CA CYS A 1067 -13.80 -12.49 36.46
C CYS A 1067 -13.56 -11.93 35.04
N GLN A 1068 -14.62 -11.50 34.34
CA GLN A 1068 -14.61 -10.90 33.00
C GLN A 1068 -14.06 -11.76 31.84
N VAL A 1069 -13.62 -13.00 32.09
CA VAL A 1069 -13.14 -13.94 31.03
C VAL A 1069 -14.15 -14.09 29.89
N CYS A 1070 -15.44 -14.16 30.22
CA CYS A 1070 -16.51 -14.29 29.22
C CYS A 1070 -16.58 -13.13 28.23
N ARG A 1071 -16.15 -11.93 28.62
CA ARG A 1071 -16.17 -10.73 27.77
C ARG A 1071 -15.15 -10.82 26.65
N GLU A 1072 -13.92 -11.23 26.95
CA GLU A 1072 -12.85 -11.39 25.96
C GLU A 1072 -13.15 -12.53 24.98
N LEU A 1073 -13.85 -13.56 25.44
CA LEU A 1073 -14.22 -14.72 24.63
C LEU A 1073 -15.42 -14.49 23.70
N CYS A 1074 -16.16 -13.40 23.86
CA CYS A 1074 -17.37 -13.15 23.06
C CYS A 1074 -16.99 -12.51 21.73
N PRO A 1075 -17.10 -13.21 20.58
CA PRO A 1075 -16.73 -12.63 19.28
C PRO A 1075 -17.71 -11.55 18.82
N TYR A 1076 -18.88 -11.45 19.47
CA TYR A 1076 -19.93 -10.50 19.13
C TYR A 1076 -19.96 -9.29 20.07
N SER A 1077 -19.04 -9.19 21.03
CA SER A 1077 -19.06 -8.17 22.09
C SER A 1077 -20.42 -8.07 22.81
N ALA A 1078 -21.13 -9.18 22.95
CA ALA A 1078 -22.46 -9.23 23.53
C ALA A 1078 -22.46 -9.25 25.07
N ILE A 1079 -21.30 -9.17 25.72
CA ILE A 1079 -21.17 -9.31 27.18
C ILE A 1079 -20.52 -8.04 27.74
N GLU A 1080 -21.23 -7.37 28.64
CA GLU A 1080 -20.78 -6.17 29.34
C GLU A 1080 -20.49 -6.49 30.80
N PHE A 1081 -19.68 -5.67 31.46
CA PHE A 1081 -19.41 -5.79 32.89
C PHE A 1081 -20.14 -4.69 33.66
N ASP A 1082 -21.11 -5.08 34.48
CA ASP A 1082 -21.81 -4.16 35.37
C ASP A 1082 -20.92 -3.88 36.58
N GLN A 1083 -20.21 -2.75 36.54
CA GLN A 1083 -19.30 -2.34 37.61
C GLN A 1083 -20.00 -2.15 38.96
N ARG A 1084 -21.29 -1.82 38.97
CA ARG A 1084 -22.03 -1.60 40.23
C ARG A 1084 -22.37 -2.92 40.91
N ARG A 1085 -22.72 -3.94 40.12
CA ARG A 1085 -23.09 -5.26 40.62
C ARG A 1085 -21.89 -6.20 40.73
N GLY A 1086 -20.77 -5.89 40.08
CA GLY A 1086 -19.58 -6.74 40.04
C GLY A 1086 -19.75 -8.02 39.20
N VAL A 1087 -20.69 -8.03 38.25
CA VAL A 1087 -21.06 -9.21 37.44
C VAL A 1087 -21.07 -8.88 35.96
N SER A 1088 -20.85 -9.90 35.14
CA SER A 1088 -21.02 -9.80 33.68
C SER A 1088 -22.49 -9.98 33.29
N VAL A 1089 -22.97 -9.21 32.31
CA VAL A 1089 -24.34 -9.22 31.82
C VAL A 1089 -24.34 -9.44 30.31
N VAL A 1090 -25.23 -10.30 29.81
CA VAL A 1090 -25.37 -10.59 28.39
C VAL A 1090 -26.41 -9.67 27.75
N ASN A 1091 -26.05 -9.00 26.68
CA ASN A 1091 -26.99 -8.37 25.76
C ASN A 1091 -27.61 -9.46 24.86
N GLU A 1092 -28.84 -9.87 25.20
CA GLU A 1092 -29.53 -10.96 24.52
C GLU A 1092 -29.74 -10.68 23.02
N ALA A 1093 -29.84 -9.42 22.61
CA ALA A 1093 -30.05 -9.08 21.20
C ALA A 1093 -28.79 -9.29 20.34
N MET A 1094 -27.61 -9.10 20.94
CA MET A 1094 -26.32 -9.33 20.28
C MET A 1094 -25.85 -10.79 20.39
N CYS A 1095 -26.28 -11.50 21.43
CA CYS A 1095 -25.83 -12.86 21.68
C CYS A 1095 -26.34 -13.85 20.61
N LYS A 1096 -25.42 -14.57 19.96
CA LYS A 1096 -25.76 -15.63 19.00
C LYS A 1096 -25.82 -17.03 19.61
N GLY A 1097 -25.66 -17.15 20.94
CA GLY A 1097 -25.75 -18.44 21.63
C GLY A 1097 -24.60 -19.40 21.31
N CYS A 1098 -23.42 -18.91 20.89
CA CYS A 1098 -22.32 -19.78 20.47
C CYS A 1098 -21.71 -20.63 21.60
N GLY A 1099 -22.00 -20.32 22.86
CA GLY A 1099 -21.56 -21.09 24.02
C GLY A 1099 -20.11 -20.92 24.45
N SER A 1100 -19.29 -20.14 23.74
CA SER A 1100 -17.88 -19.86 24.10
C SER A 1100 -17.73 -19.37 25.54
N CYS A 1101 -18.59 -18.44 25.96
CA CYS A 1101 -18.57 -17.90 27.32
C CYS A 1101 -19.03 -18.91 28.38
N ALA A 1102 -19.92 -19.85 28.03
CA ALA A 1102 -20.43 -20.86 28.94
C ALA A 1102 -19.39 -21.95 29.21
N SER A 1103 -18.75 -22.45 28.15
CA SER A 1103 -17.74 -23.52 28.25
C SER A 1103 -16.47 -23.12 29.01
N HIS A 1104 -16.16 -21.83 29.11
CA HIS A 1104 -14.97 -21.30 29.79
C HIS A 1104 -15.28 -20.58 31.09
N CYS A 1105 -16.55 -20.57 31.55
CA CYS A 1105 -16.90 -19.87 32.78
C CYS A 1105 -16.36 -20.64 34.00
N PRO A 1106 -15.39 -20.10 34.76
CA PRO A 1106 -14.77 -20.86 35.85
C PRO A 1106 -15.70 -21.07 37.04
N SER A 1107 -16.70 -20.20 37.22
CA SER A 1107 -17.70 -20.35 38.28
C SER A 1107 -18.94 -21.13 37.87
N GLY A 1108 -19.06 -21.52 36.59
CA GLY A 1108 -20.28 -22.14 36.04
C GLY A 1108 -21.49 -21.18 35.95
N ALA A 1109 -21.29 -19.88 36.15
CA ALA A 1109 -22.38 -18.89 36.09
C ALA A 1109 -22.97 -18.69 34.69
N ALA A 1110 -22.16 -18.89 33.64
CA ALA A 1110 -22.61 -18.71 32.27
C ALA A 1110 -23.15 -20.02 31.69
N THR A 1111 -24.36 -19.99 31.17
CA THR A 1111 -25.02 -21.12 30.49
C THR A 1111 -25.60 -20.65 29.16
N VAL A 1112 -25.92 -21.57 28.24
CA VAL A 1112 -26.66 -21.24 27.01
C VAL A 1112 -28.08 -21.79 27.12
N ARG A 1113 -29.08 -20.92 26.96
CA ARG A 1113 -30.48 -21.35 26.93
C ARG A 1113 -30.67 -22.34 25.78
N HIS A 1114 -31.36 -23.46 26.04
CA HIS A 1114 -31.56 -24.57 25.10
C HIS A 1114 -30.33 -25.49 24.85
N PHE A 1115 -29.20 -25.19 25.49
CA PHE A 1115 -27.98 -26.02 25.51
C PHE A 1115 -27.35 -26.03 26.91
N THR A 1116 -28.16 -26.20 27.95
CA THR A 1116 -27.69 -26.30 29.34
C THR A 1116 -26.96 -27.63 29.56
N ASP A 1117 -26.05 -27.70 30.53
CA ASP A 1117 -25.34 -28.93 30.90
C ASP A 1117 -26.30 -30.10 31.12
N GLN A 1118 -27.41 -29.89 31.82
CA GLN A 1118 -28.42 -30.94 32.06
C GLN A 1118 -29.01 -31.50 30.76
N GLN A 1119 -29.25 -30.64 29.76
CA GLN A 1119 -29.78 -31.06 28.45
C GLN A 1119 -28.73 -31.84 27.65
N VAL A 1120 -27.48 -31.38 27.66
CA VAL A 1120 -26.37 -32.01 26.93
C VAL A 1120 -26.01 -33.35 27.58
N PHE A 1121 -25.89 -33.42 28.90
CA PHE A 1121 -25.65 -34.68 29.61
C PHE A 1121 -26.79 -35.67 29.41
N ALA A 1122 -28.06 -35.23 29.41
CA ALA A 1122 -29.18 -36.13 29.11
C ALA A 1122 -29.09 -36.72 27.69
N GLU A 1123 -28.64 -35.92 26.72
CA GLU A 1123 -28.40 -36.40 25.35
C GLU A 1123 -27.29 -37.45 25.32
N ILE A 1124 -26.16 -37.17 25.98
CA ILE A 1124 -25.01 -38.09 26.09
C ILE A 1124 -25.41 -39.39 26.81
N GLU A 1125 -26.11 -39.30 27.93
CA GLU A 1125 -26.65 -40.47 28.64
C GLU A 1125 -27.59 -41.28 27.75
N GLY A 1126 -28.35 -40.62 26.86
CA GLY A 1126 -29.21 -41.28 25.90
C GLY A 1126 -28.44 -42.00 24.80
N LEU A 1127 -27.24 -41.54 24.43
CA LEU A 1127 -26.34 -42.25 23.54
C LEU A 1127 -25.63 -43.42 24.24
N LEU A 1128 -25.26 -43.25 25.51
CA LEU A 1128 -24.48 -44.23 26.28
C LEU A 1128 -25.34 -45.29 26.99
N ALA A 1129 -26.65 -45.10 27.05
CA ALA A 1129 -27.55 -46.07 27.63
C ALA A 1129 -27.41 -47.39 26.88
N LEU A 1130 -26.97 -48.43 27.58
CA LEU A 1130 -27.09 -49.79 27.08
C LEU A 1130 -28.53 -50.24 27.34
N ASP A 1131 -29.10 -50.96 26.37
CA ASP A 1131 -30.49 -51.44 26.38
C ASP A 1131 -30.87 -52.24 27.64
#